data_AF-A0ABD1D8B5-F1
#
_entry.id   AF-A0ABD1D8B5-F1
#
_cell.length_a   1.000
_cell.length_b   1.000
_cell.length_c   1.000
_cell.angle_alpha   90.00
_cell.angle_beta   90.00
_cell.angle_gamma   90.00
#
_symmetry.space_group_name_H-M   'P 1'
#
loop_
_entity.id
_entity.type
_entity.pdbx_description
1 polymer ?
#
loop_
_entity_poly.entity_id
_entity_poly.type
_entity_poly.pdbx_seq_one_letter_code
_entity_poly.pdbx_strand_id
1 'polypeptide(L)'
;MKLTLVLLLVGLVCAVYAQDAAKDAAKDATDKVKTDVPDVKDAVTTPDPKDAAKGAEDAAGKAKDAAAKAKDDISGAAKKLGEGFKLATEWDIMTEASNLLALLQRPLEPTFLPKNDGKTVIDVPDDFLTDRYRPIGADLQSRFSNDAEQRIPVRSVSPPDLSFADGIDRRGAFSLFILKHRDAAAALINLFMSQPDVQSLMSVATFCRDRLNPVLFQYGLAVAIQHRPDTKDVNIPSIVSLFPDQFVDPAVFPKLREEGSVVQQANRMVIDIKQNFTASDREEEQRMAYFREDIGVNMHHWHWHLVYPGDGPDSVVKKDRRGELFFYMHSQLIARYNMDRFCNQLASVKNFTNFREAIPEAYFPKMLRSSNNRSYPGRHRNIALQDVNRIDNGTIVQVNDLERWRDRILEAIDQGFVLDNSGNRIPLDEQKGIDVLGDVVEASKLSPNQRLYGSLHNMGHNLIAYIHDPDYRYLEDYGVMGDVTTAMRDPFFYRWHGMIDGIFRRFKDQLTPYPADQLQFPGVTVNSVSVQLARANTPANVLLTYWQKSQVDLASGLDFGPEGNVFASFTHLQHAPFSFRVEVNNDSGAVKQGTLRIWIAPKVDERGTPLTFREQRQYFTEMDTSTVTLNPGVNTIVRRSDQSSVTIPYERTFRAVGTAATPKDENALAQFRFCGCGWPQHMLVPKGAPGPGVQFDIFAMVSDFSQDTVNQEFDPNAPCNDSHSFCGLRDKLYPDKRAMGYPFDRSTPATIATLQDFISPNSNMKSNTVQIKFSNTVIART
;
A
#
# COMPACT_ATOMS: atom_id res chain seq x y z
N MET A 1 -2.85 -31.51 -18.05
CA MET A 1 -3.56 -32.57 -18.83
C MET A 1 -3.15 -34.00 -18.47
N LYS A 2 -1.85 -34.39 -18.52
CA LYS A 2 -1.43 -35.78 -18.18
C LYS A 2 -1.71 -36.18 -16.72
N LEU A 3 -1.54 -35.26 -15.76
CA LEU A 3 -1.81 -35.53 -14.33
C LEU A 3 -3.31 -35.68 -14.02
N THR A 4 -4.15 -34.90 -14.68
CA THR A 4 -5.62 -34.96 -14.58
C THR A 4 -6.16 -36.30 -15.09
N LEU A 5 -5.60 -36.81 -16.19
CA LEU A 5 -5.96 -38.12 -16.73
C LEU A 5 -5.52 -39.26 -15.80
N VAL A 6 -4.34 -39.13 -15.17
CA VAL A 6 -3.83 -40.09 -14.18
C VAL A 6 -4.72 -40.11 -12.93
N LEU A 7 -5.15 -38.95 -12.42
CA LEU A 7 -6.05 -38.87 -11.27
C LEU A 7 -7.45 -39.43 -11.57
N LEU A 8 -7.98 -39.22 -12.78
CA LEU A 8 -9.23 -39.84 -13.26
C LEU A 8 -9.11 -41.37 -13.34
N LEU A 9 -7.98 -41.88 -13.85
CA LEU A 9 -7.69 -43.31 -13.91
C LEU A 9 -7.55 -43.93 -12.51
N VAL A 10 -6.87 -43.24 -11.58
CA VAL A 10 -6.74 -43.68 -10.18
C VAL A 10 -8.10 -43.70 -9.49
N GLY A 11 -8.94 -42.68 -9.70
CA GLY A 11 -10.30 -42.64 -9.17
C GLY A 11 -11.19 -43.79 -9.68
N LEU A 12 -11.07 -44.13 -10.97
CA LEU A 12 -11.77 -45.27 -11.57
C LEU A 12 -11.26 -46.61 -11.01
N VAL A 13 -9.94 -46.77 -10.84
CA VAL A 13 -9.33 -47.97 -10.25
C VAL A 13 -9.77 -48.14 -8.79
N CYS A 14 -9.81 -47.07 -8.00
CA CYS A 14 -10.29 -47.11 -6.61
C CYS A 14 -11.78 -47.48 -6.51
N ALA A 15 -12.62 -47.02 -7.45
CA ALA A 15 -14.03 -47.38 -7.49
C ALA A 15 -14.25 -48.87 -7.81
N VAL A 16 -13.44 -49.44 -8.72
CA VAL A 16 -13.46 -50.88 -9.05
C VAL A 16 -13.01 -51.72 -7.85
N TYR A 17 -11.92 -51.32 -7.18
CA TYR A 17 -11.43 -52.01 -5.98
C TYR A 17 -12.45 -51.99 -4.83
N ALA A 18 -13.19 -50.89 -4.64
CA ALA A 18 -14.25 -50.81 -3.65
C ALA A 18 -15.44 -51.73 -3.99
N GLN A 19 -15.74 -51.92 -5.28
CA GLN A 19 -16.79 -52.83 -5.76
C GLN A 19 -16.42 -54.30 -5.55
N ASP A 20 -15.16 -54.67 -5.80
CA ASP A 20 -14.68 -56.05 -5.59
C ASP A 20 -14.57 -56.39 -4.10
N ALA A 21 -14.08 -55.46 -3.26
CA ALA A 21 -14.07 -55.64 -1.81
C ALA A 21 -15.48 -55.82 -1.21
N ALA A 22 -16.50 -55.16 -1.77
CA ALA A 22 -17.89 -55.33 -1.36
C ALA A 22 -18.48 -56.70 -1.80
N LYS A 23 -18.06 -57.23 -2.95
CA LYS A 23 -18.45 -58.58 -3.40
C LYS A 23 -17.79 -59.67 -2.55
N ASP A 24 -16.52 -59.50 -2.20
CA ASP A 24 -15.80 -60.47 -1.36
C ASP A 24 -16.37 -60.51 0.07
N ALA A 25 -16.73 -59.35 0.64
CA ALA A 25 -17.40 -59.29 1.94
C ALA A 25 -18.80 -59.94 1.92
N ALA A 26 -19.55 -59.83 0.82
CA ALA A 26 -20.83 -60.50 0.66
C ALA A 26 -20.69 -62.02 0.51
N LYS A 27 -19.64 -62.49 -0.16
CA LYS A 27 -19.32 -63.92 -0.30
C LYS A 27 -18.92 -64.55 1.04
N ASP A 28 -18.07 -63.87 1.81
CA ASP A 28 -17.61 -64.32 3.13
C ASP A 28 -18.75 -64.40 4.16
N ALA A 29 -19.74 -63.51 4.06
CA ALA A 29 -20.96 -63.56 4.84
C ALA A 29 -21.90 -64.71 4.42
N THR A 30 -21.91 -65.08 3.14
CA THR A 30 -22.76 -66.18 2.62
C THR A 30 -22.17 -67.55 2.94
N ASP A 31 -20.83 -67.67 2.95
CA ASP A 31 -20.13 -68.91 3.28
C ASP A 31 -20.17 -69.22 4.79
N LYS A 32 -20.14 -68.20 5.67
CA LYS A 32 -20.32 -68.38 7.12
C LYS A 32 -21.73 -68.78 7.55
N VAL A 33 -22.76 -68.47 6.75
CA VAL A 33 -24.15 -68.90 7.02
C VAL A 33 -24.37 -70.37 6.62
N LYS A 34 -23.53 -70.94 5.74
CA LYS A 34 -23.63 -72.34 5.30
C LYS A 34 -22.92 -73.36 6.21
N THR A 35 -22.01 -72.93 7.08
CA THR A 35 -21.19 -73.83 7.91
C THR A 35 -21.78 -74.17 9.28
N ASP A 36 -22.85 -73.51 9.72
CA ASP A 36 -23.43 -73.69 11.08
C ASP A 36 -24.82 -74.36 11.10
N VAL A 37 -25.17 -75.17 10.09
CA VAL A 37 -26.33 -76.09 10.14
C VAL A 37 -25.82 -77.53 10.23
N PRO A 38 -25.91 -78.21 11.40
CA PRO A 38 -25.47 -79.60 11.52
C PRO A 38 -26.45 -80.58 10.86
N ASP A 39 -25.90 -81.56 10.16
CA ASP A 39 -26.59 -82.80 9.76
C ASP A 39 -27.17 -83.49 11.01
N VAL A 40 -28.48 -83.77 10.96
CA VAL A 40 -29.19 -84.54 11.98
C VAL A 40 -28.92 -86.03 11.77
N LYS A 41 -28.12 -86.62 12.67
CA LYS A 41 -28.31 -88.00 13.19
C LYS A 41 -27.41 -88.23 14.42
N ASP A 42 -28.07 -88.67 15.49
CA ASP A 42 -27.55 -89.23 16.75
C ASP A 42 -27.25 -88.28 17.95
N ALA A 43 -28.32 -88.09 18.74
CA ALA A 43 -28.42 -88.27 20.21
C ALA A 43 -27.75 -87.32 21.24
N VAL A 44 -28.63 -86.54 21.91
CA VAL A 44 -28.71 -86.24 23.37
C VAL A 44 -27.81 -85.13 23.96
N THR A 45 -28.26 -83.87 23.91
CA THR A 45 -28.68 -82.98 25.03
C THR A 45 -28.88 -81.55 24.50
N THR A 46 -29.97 -80.88 24.94
CA THR A 46 -30.51 -79.61 24.40
C THR A 46 -29.64 -78.36 24.68
N PRO A 47 -29.53 -77.43 23.71
CA PRO A 47 -29.49 -76.00 24.01
C PRO A 47 -30.69 -75.23 23.42
N ASP A 48 -31.06 -74.15 24.12
CA ASP A 48 -32.26 -73.33 24.01
C ASP A 48 -32.31 -72.49 22.70
N PRO A 49 -33.44 -72.46 21.95
CA PRO A 49 -33.61 -71.66 20.72
C PRO A 49 -33.38 -70.15 20.88
N LYS A 50 -33.26 -69.62 22.11
CA LYS A 50 -32.92 -68.21 22.37
C LYS A 50 -31.48 -67.83 22.06
N ASP A 51 -30.54 -68.78 22.14
CA ASP A 51 -29.11 -68.46 21.97
C ASP A 51 -28.70 -68.35 20.48
N ALA A 52 -29.36 -69.11 19.59
CA ALA A 52 -29.14 -69.02 18.14
C ALA A 52 -29.69 -67.71 17.54
N ALA A 53 -30.82 -67.20 18.05
CA ALA A 53 -31.39 -65.93 17.62
C ALA A 53 -30.51 -64.73 18.03
N LYS A 54 -29.91 -64.78 19.23
CA LYS A 54 -29.00 -63.75 19.74
C LYS A 54 -27.70 -63.66 18.94
N GLY A 55 -27.15 -64.79 18.50
CA GLY A 55 -25.96 -64.82 17.64
C GLY A 55 -26.18 -64.20 16.26
N ALA A 56 -27.37 -64.36 15.68
CA ALA A 56 -27.75 -63.74 14.41
C ALA A 56 -27.97 -62.22 14.55
N GLU A 57 -28.56 -61.77 15.66
CA GLU A 57 -28.75 -60.34 15.97
C GLU A 57 -27.41 -59.63 16.21
N ASP A 58 -26.48 -60.26 16.92
CA ASP A 58 -25.13 -59.74 17.15
C ASP A 58 -24.29 -59.68 15.86
N ALA A 59 -24.46 -60.65 14.95
CA ALA A 59 -23.81 -60.64 13.65
C ALA A 59 -24.37 -59.54 12.72
N ALA A 60 -25.70 -59.33 12.74
CA ALA A 60 -26.36 -58.25 12.00
C ALA A 60 -25.97 -56.86 12.54
N GLY A 61 -25.84 -56.72 13.86
CA GLY A 61 -25.32 -55.51 14.52
C GLY A 61 -23.91 -55.17 14.05
N LYS A 62 -22.99 -56.16 14.09
CA LYS A 62 -21.60 -55.97 13.62
C LYS A 62 -21.50 -55.64 12.13
N ALA A 63 -22.34 -56.23 11.29
CA ALA A 63 -22.39 -55.92 9.87
C ALA A 63 -22.89 -54.48 9.61
N LYS A 64 -23.86 -54.01 10.41
CA LYS A 64 -24.40 -52.65 10.34
C LYS A 64 -23.38 -51.61 10.81
N ASP A 65 -22.62 -51.92 11.87
CA ASP A 65 -21.55 -51.07 12.38
C ASP A 65 -20.36 -51.00 11.39
N ALA A 66 -20.02 -52.12 10.74
CA ALA A 66 -19.01 -52.15 9.69
C ALA A 66 -19.43 -51.33 8.45
N ALA A 67 -20.70 -51.40 8.06
CA ALA A 67 -21.25 -50.59 6.97
C ALA A 67 -21.30 -49.09 7.32
N ALA A 68 -21.62 -48.73 8.56
CA ALA A 68 -21.59 -47.35 9.04
C ALA A 68 -20.16 -46.79 9.02
N LYS A 69 -19.18 -47.56 9.51
CA LYS A 69 -17.77 -47.19 9.48
C LYS A 69 -17.24 -47.02 8.05
N ALA A 70 -17.58 -47.93 7.14
CA ALA A 70 -17.20 -47.82 5.73
C ALA A 70 -17.80 -46.56 5.07
N LYS A 71 -19.03 -46.19 5.41
CA LYS A 71 -19.68 -44.97 4.92
C LYS A 71 -18.98 -43.70 5.44
N ASP A 72 -18.59 -43.69 6.70
CA ASP A 72 -17.85 -42.56 7.30
C ASP A 72 -16.46 -42.43 6.68
N ASP A 73 -15.74 -43.54 6.48
CA ASP A 73 -14.42 -43.57 5.83
C ASP A 73 -14.47 -43.07 4.38
N ILE A 74 -15.51 -43.48 3.61
CA ILE A 74 -15.73 -43.00 2.23
C ILE A 74 -16.08 -41.50 2.22
N SER A 75 -16.90 -41.02 3.17
CA SER A 75 -17.22 -39.59 3.27
C SER A 75 -15.99 -38.75 3.61
N GLY A 76 -15.13 -39.24 4.51
CA GLY A 76 -13.87 -38.61 4.87
C GLY A 76 -12.88 -38.57 3.72
N ALA A 77 -12.79 -39.64 2.94
CA ALA A 77 -11.97 -39.70 1.72
C ALA A 77 -12.48 -38.74 0.63
N ALA A 78 -13.80 -38.67 0.40
CA ALA A 78 -14.41 -37.75 -0.56
C ALA A 78 -14.19 -36.28 -0.18
N LYS A 79 -14.26 -35.95 1.12
CA LYS A 79 -13.96 -34.61 1.63
C LYS A 79 -12.49 -34.23 1.42
N LYS A 80 -11.56 -35.13 1.72
CA LYS A 80 -10.12 -34.92 1.46
C LYS A 80 -9.78 -34.80 -0.04
N LEU A 81 -10.46 -35.56 -0.90
CA LEU A 81 -10.34 -35.44 -2.36
C LEU A 81 -10.89 -34.10 -2.87
N GLY A 82 -12.02 -33.63 -2.33
CA GLY A 82 -12.58 -32.32 -2.65
C GLY A 82 -11.68 -31.16 -2.19
N GLU A 83 -11.10 -31.28 -1.00
CA GLU A 83 -10.10 -30.33 -0.48
C GLU A 83 -8.82 -30.35 -1.35
N GLY A 84 -8.35 -31.53 -1.76
CA GLY A 84 -7.20 -31.69 -2.65
C GLY A 84 -7.43 -31.12 -4.05
N PHE A 85 -8.64 -31.28 -4.61
CA PHE A 85 -9.01 -30.69 -5.91
C PHE A 85 -9.11 -29.17 -5.83
N LYS A 86 -9.66 -28.64 -4.73
CA LYS A 86 -9.74 -27.20 -4.47
C LYS A 86 -8.34 -26.58 -4.35
N LEU A 87 -7.45 -27.20 -3.59
CA LEU A 87 -6.06 -26.78 -3.45
C LEU A 87 -5.30 -26.80 -4.78
N ALA A 88 -5.49 -27.85 -5.60
CA ALA A 88 -4.86 -27.92 -6.92
C ALA A 88 -5.37 -26.83 -7.87
N THR A 89 -6.67 -26.54 -7.83
CA THR A 89 -7.28 -25.48 -8.64
C THR A 89 -6.82 -24.08 -8.20
N GLU A 90 -6.73 -23.85 -6.89
CA GLU A 90 -6.19 -22.61 -6.32
C GLU A 90 -4.70 -22.43 -6.68
N TRP A 91 -3.93 -23.51 -6.70
CA TRP A 91 -2.51 -23.48 -7.07
C TRP A 91 -2.29 -23.20 -8.57
N ASP A 92 -3.11 -23.78 -9.45
CA ASP A 92 -3.10 -23.50 -10.90
C ASP A 92 -3.51 -22.05 -11.20
N ILE A 93 -4.55 -21.52 -10.53
CA ILE A 93 -4.97 -20.11 -10.67
C ILE A 93 -3.86 -19.16 -10.19
N MET A 94 -3.21 -19.46 -9.06
CA MET A 94 -2.10 -18.66 -8.53
C MET A 94 -0.88 -18.66 -9.47
N THR A 95 -0.55 -19.80 -10.08
CA THR A 95 0.55 -19.89 -11.04
C THR A 95 0.23 -19.14 -12.33
N GLU A 96 -1.01 -19.18 -12.81
CA GLU A 96 -1.44 -18.39 -13.96
C GLU A 96 -1.43 -16.88 -13.69
N ALA A 97 -1.93 -16.43 -12.54
CA ALA A 97 -1.96 -15.02 -12.16
C ALA A 97 -0.56 -14.44 -11.97
N SER A 98 0.38 -15.25 -11.46
CA SER A 98 1.79 -14.85 -11.30
C SER A 98 2.51 -14.62 -12.64
N ASN A 99 2.01 -15.16 -13.76
CA ASN A 99 2.60 -14.92 -15.08
C ASN A 99 2.50 -13.45 -15.51
N LEU A 100 1.51 -12.69 -14.99
CA LEU A 100 1.39 -11.25 -15.25
C LEU A 100 2.63 -10.47 -14.78
N LEU A 101 3.39 -11.00 -13.81
CA LEU A 101 4.64 -10.39 -13.33
C LEU A 101 5.74 -10.36 -14.40
N ALA A 102 5.66 -11.22 -15.42
CA ALA A 102 6.58 -11.16 -16.55
C ALA A 102 6.39 -9.89 -17.40
N LEU A 103 5.22 -9.24 -17.31
CA LEU A 103 4.94 -7.94 -17.94
C LEU A 103 5.38 -6.75 -17.07
N LEU A 104 5.55 -6.96 -15.76
CA LEU A 104 5.94 -5.97 -14.76
C LEU A 104 7.46 -6.01 -14.47
N GLN A 105 8.29 -5.92 -15.52
CA GLN A 105 9.74 -5.78 -15.40
C GLN A 105 10.30 -5.23 -16.72
N ARG A 106 11.51 -4.64 -16.66
CA ARG A 106 12.23 -4.08 -17.82
C ARG A 106 11.30 -3.31 -18.78
N PRO A 107 10.71 -2.18 -18.33
CA PRO A 107 9.53 -1.60 -18.97
C PRO A 107 9.72 -1.22 -20.45
N LEU A 108 10.93 -0.84 -20.89
CA LEU A 108 11.16 -0.48 -22.30
C LEU A 108 11.58 -1.67 -23.17
N GLU A 109 12.10 -2.75 -22.58
CA GLU A 109 12.44 -3.98 -23.29
C GLU A 109 11.18 -4.63 -23.86
N PRO A 110 11.11 -4.91 -25.18
CA PRO A 110 9.94 -5.55 -25.78
C PRO A 110 9.57 -6.88 -25.13
N THR A 111 8.30 -7.24 -25.21
CA THR A 111 7.74 -8.40 -24.50
C THR A 111 8.37 -9.73 -24.95
N PHE A 112 8.77 -9.83 -26.23
CA PHE A 112 9.43 -11.01 -26.79
C PHE A 112 10.85 -11.25 -26.27
N LEU A 113 11.50 -10.26 -25.64
CA LEU A 113 12.81 -10.49 -24.99
C LEU A 113 12.64 -11.38 -23.76
N PRO A 114 13.62 -12.22 -23.42
CA PRO A 114 13.58 -13.02 -22.20
C PRO A 114 13.42 -12.14 -20.96
N LYS A 115 12.74 -12.68 -19.95
CA LYS A 115 12.43 -12.08 -18.65
C LYS A 115 13.04 -12.95 -17.54
N ASN A 116 13.15 -12.40 -16.33
CA ASN A 116 13.75 -13.10 -15.17
C ASN A 116 15.15 -13.66 -15.46
N ASP A 117 16.07 -12.79 -15.91
CA ASP A 117 17.46 -13.16 -16.25
C ASP A 117 17.55 -14.29 -17.30
N GLY A 118 16.82 -14.16 -18.41
CA GLY A 118 16.89 -15.12 -19.51
C GLY A 118 15.97 -16.34 -19.36
N LYS A 119 15.37 -16.56 -18.19
CA LYS A 119 14.71 -17.84 -17.85
C LYS A 119 13.26 -17.94 -18.30
N THR A 120 12.57 -16.82 -18.48
CA THR A 120 11.14 -16.80 -18.82
C THR A 120 10.92 -16.13 -20.16
N VAL A 121 10.23 -16.78 -21.08
CA VAL A 121 9.82 -16.20 -22.36
C VAL A 121 8.30 -16.15 -22.44
N ILE A 122 7.78 -15.04 -22.96
CA ILE A 122 6.37 -14.91 -23.31
C ILE A 122 6.26 -15.23 -24.80
N ASP A 123 5.44 -16.22 -25.15
CA ASP A 123 5.24 -16.62 -26.54
C ASP A 123 4.32 -15.61 -27.24
N VAL A 124 4.92 -14.50 -27.72
CA VAL A 124 4.20 -13.38 -28.36
C VAL A 124 3.74 -13.78 -29.76
N PRO A 125 2.44 -13.71 -30.08
CA PRO A 125 1.92 -13.92 -31.43
C PRO A 125 2.54 -12.94 -32.46
N ASP A 126 2.75 -13.39 -33.70
CA ASP A 126 3.38 -12.57 -34.75
C ASP A 126 2.63 -11.28 -35.05
N ASP A 127 1.30 -11.31 -34.97
CA ASP A 127 0.40 -10.15 -35.11
C ASP A 127 0.50 -9.16 -33.94
N PHE A 128 1.05 -9.60 -32.80
CA PHE A 128 1.30 -8.74 -31.63
C PHE A 128 2.63 -8.02 -31.71
N LEU A 129 3.54 -8.40 -32.61
CA LEU A 129 4.75 -7.62 -32.86
C LEU A 129 4.37 -6.24 -33.42
N THR A 130 5.04 -5.20 -32.90
CA THR A 130 4.88 -3.84 -33.43
C THR A 130 5.41 -3.79 -34.87
N ASP A 131 5.00 -2.77 -35.63
CA ASP A 131 5.38 -2.64 -37.05
C ASP A 131 6.89 -2.70 -37.28
N ARG A 132 7.68 -2.20 -36.31
CA ARG A 132 9.14 -2.29 -36.35
C ARG A 132 9.63 -3.74 -36.33
N TYR A 133 9.08 -4.60 -35.48
CA TYR A 133 9.62 -5.94 -35.23
C TYR A 133 8.96 -7.03 -36.07
N ARG A 134 7.75 -6.79 -36.59
CA ARG A 134 7.01 -7.77 -37.42
C ARG A 134 7.84 -8.33 -38.60
N PRO A 135 8.62 -7.53 -39.37
CA PRO A 135 9.39 -8.06 -40.49
C PRO A 135 10.52 -9.03 -40.10
N ILE A 136 10.94 -9.04 -38.82
CA ILE A 136 12.04 -9.85 -38.30
C ILE A 136 11.57 -10.82 -37.20
N GLY A 137 10.27 -11.08 -37.08
CA GLY A 137 9.70 -11.91 -36.00
C GLY A 137 10.31 -13.30 -35.90
N ALA A 138 10.51 -13.98 -37.04
CA ALA A 138 11.12 -15.30 -37.09
C ALA A 138 12.58 -15.33 -36.57
N ASP A 139 13.37 -14.29 -36.88
CA ASP A 139 14.74 -14.14 -36.36
C ASP A 139 14.73 -13.92 -34.83
N LEU A 140 13.82 -13.07 -34.34
CA LEU A 140 13.68 -12.79 -32.91
C LEU A 140 13.28 -14.05 -32.12
N GLN A 141 12.31 -14.83 -32.61
CA GLN A 141 11.94 -16.10 -32.00
C GLN A 141 13.11 -17.09 -31.97
N SER A 142 13.86 -17.20 -33.07
CA SER A 142 15.04 -18.08 -33.12
C SER A 142 16.13 -17.66 -32.13
N ARG A 143 16.38 -16.36 -31.98
CA ARG A 143 17.44 -15.84 -31.09
C ARG A 143 17.10 -15.93 -29.61
N PHE A 144 15.85 -15.67 -29.24
CA PHE A 144 15.49 -15.42 -27.84
C PHE A 144 14.66 -16.53 -27.19
N SER A 145 14.25 -17.56 -27.92
CA SER A 145 13.31 -18.55 -27.41
C SER A 145 13.89 -19.97 -27.15
N ASN A 146 15.16 -20.24 -27.50
CA ASN A 146 15.69 -21.61 -27.47
C ASN A 146 16.07 -22.13 -26.07
N ASP A 147 16.49 -21.25 -25.15
CA ASP A 147 17.07 -21.63 -23.85
C ASP A 147 16.17 -21.30 -22.63
N ALA A 148 14.88 -21.04 -22.85
CA ALA A 148 13.95 -20.63 -21.79
C ALA A 148 13.53 -21.80 -20.89
N GLU A 149 13.65 -21.62 -19.57
CA GLU A 149 13.18 -22.59 -18.55
C GLU A 149 11.64 -22.57 -18.42
N GLN A 150 11.02 -21.40 -18.56
CA GLN A 150 9.58 -21.19 -18.48
C GLN A 150 9.06 -20.50 -19.74
N ARG A 151 7.97 -21.02 -20.30
CA ARG A 151 7.25 -20.39 -21.42
C ARG A 151 5.83 -20.04 -21.01
N ILE A 152 5.44 -18.79 -21.25
CA ILE A 152 4.10 -18.29 -20.96
C ILE A 152 3.36 -18.15 -22.29
N PRO A 153 2.40 -19.04 -22.60
CA PRO A 153 1.65 -18.98 -23.85
C PRO A 153 0.68 -17.80 -23.83
N VAL A 154 0.73 -16.98 -24.88
CA VAL A 154 -0.25 -15.91 -25.11
C VAL A 154 -1.21 -16.34 -26.21
N ARG A 155 -2.51 -16.24 -25.94
CA ARG A 155 -3.53 -16.52 -26.94
C ARG A 155 -3.68 -15.29 -27.83
N SER A 156 -3.77 -15.49 -29.14
CA SER A 156 -4.18 -14.38 -30.02
C SER A 156 -5.60 -13.97 -29.65
N VAL A 157 -5.81 -12.66 -29.51
CA VAL A 157 -7.11 -12.04 -29.24
C VAL A 157 -7.32 -10.93 -30.25
N SER A 158 -8.58 -10.53 -30.47
CA SER A 158 -8.86 -9.33 -31.26
C SER A 158 -8.12 -8.14 -30.65
N PRO A 159 -7.33 -7.39 -31.43
CA PRO A 159 -6.63 -6.21 -30.94
C PRO A 159 -7.60 -5.23 -30.26
N PRO A 160 -7.35 -4.81 -29.00
CA PRO A 160 -8.12 -3.74 -28.38
C PRO A 160 -7.85 -2.41 -29.10
N ASP A 161 -8.85 -1.53 -29.11
CA ASP A 161 -8.64 -0.14 -29.53
C ASP A 161 -7.80 0.60 -28.49
N LEU A 162 -6.69 1.19 -28.93
CA LEU A 162 -5.74 1.94 -28.09
C LEU A 162 -5.78 3.45 -28.37
N SER A 163 -6.77 3.94 -29.13
CA SER A 163 -6.92 5.36 -29.50
C SER A 163 -7.02 6.30 -28.30
N PHE A 164 -7.44 5.80 -27.13
CA PHE A 164 -7.44 6.56 -25.88
C PHE A 164 -6.05 7.05 -25.44
N ALA A 165 -4.97 6.42 -25.92
CA ALA A 165 -3.59 6.80 -25.64
C ALA A 165 -2.96 7.65 -26.75
N ASP A 166 -3.74 8.08 -27.76
CA ASP A 166 -3.23 8.86 -28.88
C ASP A 166 -2.55 10.16 -28.42
N GLY A 167 -1.33 10.37 -28.90
CA GLY A 167 -0.48 11.51 -28.51
C GLY A 167 0.19 11.37 -27.14
N ILE A 168 0.19 10.18 -26.53
CA ILE A 168 1.10 9.83 -25.42
C ILE A 168 2.21 8.95 -26.01
N ASP A 169 3.37 9.55 -26.25
CA ASP A 169 4.50 8.82 -26.85
C ASP A 169 4.99 7.68 -25.95
N ARG A 170 5.40 6.56 -26.57
CA ARG A 170 5.91 5.39 -25.84
C ARG A 170 7.12 5.74 -24.96
N ARG A 171 7.94 6.71 -25.35
CA ARG A 171 9.12 7.15 -24.58
C ARG A 171 8.92 8.50 -23.90
N GLY A 172 7.81 9.18 -24.19
CA GLY A 172 7.42 10.45 -23.59
C GLY A 172 7.20 10.38 -22.08
N ALA A 173 7.10 11.55 -21.47
CA ALA A 173 6.76 11.68 -20.06
C ALA A 173 5.27 11.35 -19.81
N PHE A 174 4.95 10.81 -18.64
CA PHE A 174 3.59 10.45 -18.24
C PHE A 174 3.30 10.91 -16.80
N SER A 175 2.17 11.58 -16.60
CA SER A 175 1.79 12.21 -15.34
C SER A 175 0.31 12.06 -15.08
N LEU A 176 -0.07 11.63 -13.87
CA LEU A 176 -1.47 11.55 -13.44
C LEU A 176 -2.09 12.92 -13.13
N PHE A 177 -1.31 14.00 -13.08
CA PHE A 177 -1.84 15.36 -12.93
C PHE A 177 -2.34 15.94 -14.26
N ILE A 178 -1.87 15.42 -15.39
CA ILE A 178 -2.31 15.83 -16.73
C ILE A 178 -3.60 15.08 -17.06
N LEU A 179 -4.69 15.82 -17.34
CA LEU A 179 -6.02 15.24 -17.55
C LEU A 179 -6.03 14.18 -18.67
N LYS A 180 -5.42 14.49 -19.83
CA LYS A 180 -5.33 13.55 -20.96
C LYS A 180 -4.65 12.23 -20.59
N HIS A 181 -3.58 12.29 -19.80
CA HIS A 181 -2.86 11.11 -19.34
C HIS A 181 -3.67 10.29 -18.35
N ARG A 182 -4.40 10.97 -17.45
CA ARG A 182 -5.27 10.34 -16.48
C ARG A 182 -6.49 9.68 -17.14
N ASP A 183 -7.07 10.30 -18.16
CA ASP A 183 -8.14 9.70 -18.98
C ASP A 183 -7.66 8.44 -19.69
N ALA A 184 -6.45 8.47 -20.28
CA ALA A 184 -5.83 7.30 -20.90
C ALA A 184 -5.58 6.17 -19.89
N ALA A 185 -5.14 6.50 -18.67
CA ALA A 185 -4.99 5.52 -17.59
C ALA A 185 -6.33 4.92 -17.16
N ALA A 186 -7.36 5.74 -16.98
CA ALA A 186 -8.70 5.27 -16.64
C ALA A 186 -9.27 4.32 -17.71
N ALA A 187 -9.08 4.63 -19.00
CA ALA A 187 -9.48 3.79 -20.11
C ALA A 187 -8.72 2.45 -20.12
N LEU A 188 -7.40 2.47 -19.92
CA LEU A 188 -6.58 1.26 -19.85
C LEU A 188 -6.95 0.37 -18.64
N ILE A 189 -7.18 0.98 -17.48
CA ILE A 189 -7.64 0.27 -16.28
C ILE A 189 -8.99 -0.38 -16.56
N ASN A 190 -9.93 0.34 -17.17
CA ASN A 190 -11.24 -0.21 -17.53
C ASN A 190 -11.11 -1.41 -18.49
N LEU A 191 -10.23 -1.30 -19.50
CA LEU A 191 -9.94 -2.39 -20.43
C LEU A 191 -9.40 -3.64 -19.72
N PHE A 192 -8.50 -3.48 -18.75
CA PHE A 192 -7.96 -4.62 -17.99
C PHE A 192 -8.95 -5.19 -16.96
N MET A 193 -9.73 -4.33 -16.31
CA MET A 193 -10.77 -4.75 -15.37
C MET A 193 -11.91 -5.49 -16.07
N SER A 194 -12.19 -5.19 -17.34
CA SER A 194 -13.26 -5.83 -18.10
C SER A 194 -12.92 -7.21 -18.66
N GLN A 195 -11.67 -7.67 -18.55
CA GLN A 195 -11.28 -8.98 -19.06
C GLN A 195 -11.93 -10.11 -18.24
N PRO A 196 -12.42 -11.18 -18.88
CA PRO A 196 -13.19 -12.23 -18.20
C PRO A 196 -12.35 -13.05 -17.23
N ASP A 197 -11.06 -13.22 -17.52
CA ASP A 197 -10.13 -14.05 -16.76
C ASP A 197 -8.68 -13.56 -16.91
N VAL A 198 -7.79 -14.09 -16.06
CA VAL A 198 -6.35 -13.81 -16.03
C VAL A 198 -5.68 -14.06 -17.38
N GLN A 199 -6.08 -15.07 -18.13
CA GLN A 199 -5.44 -15.43 -19.39
C GLN A 199 -5.78 -14.45 -20.52
N SER A 200 -7.03 -14.00 -20.55
CA SER A 200 -7.50 -12.92 -21.42
C SER A 200 -6.81 -11.61 -21.05
N LEU A 201 -6.68 -11.31 -19.75
CA LEU A 201 -5.89 -10.20 -19.26
C LEU A 201 -4.43 -10.27 -19.72
N MET A 202 -3.77 -11.42 -19.55
CA MET A 202 -2.38 -11.62 -19.99
C MET A 202 -2.23 -11.36 -21.50
N SER A 203 -3.21 -11.80 -22.30
CA SER A 203 -3.18 -11.63 -23.75
C SER A 203 -3.35 -10.16 -24.15
N VAL A 204 -4.38 -9.49 -23.62
CA VAL A 204 -4.63 -8.06 -23.86
C VAL A 204 -3.48 -7.19 -23.34
N ALA A 205 -2.96 -7.48 -22.15
CA ALA A 205 -1.83 -6.75 -21.57
C ALA A 205 -0.56 -6.94 -22.40
N THR A 206 -0.30 -8.16 -22.91
CA THR A 206 0.84 -8.41 -23.82
C THR A 206 0.74 -7.59 -25.10
N PHE A 207 -0.44 -7.47 -25.70
CA PHE A 207 -0.65 -6.61 -26.87
C PHE A 207 -0.38 -5.12 -26.56
N CYS A 208 -0.86 -4.64 -25.41
CA CYS A 208 -0.75 -3.25 -24.99
C CYS A 208 0.69 -2.85 -24.64
N ARG A 209 1.45 -3.72 -23.96
CA ARG A 209 2.74 -3.41 -23.33
C ARG A 209 3.75 -2.73 -24.25
N ASP A 210 3.89 -3.23 -25.48
CA ASP A 210 4.92 -2.72 -26.41
C ASP A 210 4.44 -1.53 -27.25
N ARG A 211 3.16 -1.16 -27.15
CA ARG A 211 2.50 -0.08 -27.91
C ARG A 211 2.23 1.17 -27.08
N LEU A 212 2.07 1.01 -25.78
CA LEU A 212 1.75 2.10 -24.86
C LEU A 212 3.00 2.63 -24.16
N ASN A 213 2.87 3.84 -23.60
CA ASN A 213 3.85 4.39 -22.67
C ASN A 213 4.07 3.42 -21.47
N PRO A 214 5.31 3.13 -21.07
CA PRO A 214 5.60 2.15 -20.04
C PRO A 214 5.06 2.55 -18.68
N VAL A 215 5.08 3.84 -18.31
CA VAL A 215 4.55 4.27 -17.00
C VAL A 215 3.02 4.12 -16.99
N LEU A 216 2.35 4.54 -18.07
CA LEU A 216 0.90 4.31 -18.26
C LEU A 216 0.55 2.82 -18.16
N PHE A 217 1.27 1.96 -18.88
CA PHE A 217 1.04 0.52 -18.88
C PHE A 217 1.25 -0.11 -17.51
N GLN A 218 2.40 0.16 -16.88
CA GLN A 218 2.75 -0.40 -15.57
C GLN A 218 1.76 0.05 -14.50
N TYR A 219 1.37 1.33 -14.51
CA TYR A 219 0.34 1.86 -13.62
C TYR A 219 -1.02 1.17 -13.85
N GLY A 220 -1.49 1.13 -15.10
CA GLY A 220 -2.79 0.54 -15.43
C GLY A 220 -2.89 -0.94 -15.07
N LEU A 221 -1.85 -1.72 -15.37
CA LEU A 221 -1.80 -3.15 -15.03
C LEU A 221 -1.68 -3.38 -13.53
N ALA A 222 -0.86 -2.59 -12.82
CA ALA A 222 -0.74 -2.67 -11.37
C ALA A 222 -2.08 -2.35 -10.67
N VAL A 223 -2.79 -1.30 -11.10
CA VAL A 223 -4.14 -1.01 -10.59
C VAL A 223 -5.09 -2.17 -10.89
N ALA A 224 -5.09 -2.73 -12.10
CA ALA A 224 -5.98 -3.85 -12.42
C ALA A 224 -5.70 -5.08 -11.54
N ILE A 225 -4.43 -5.46 -11.38
CA ILE A 225 -4.03 -6.57 -10.49
C ILE A 225 -4.48 -6.31 -9.05
N GLN A 226 -4.39 -5.05 -8.59
CA GLN A 226 -4.79 -4.71 -7.24
C GLN A 226 -6.31 -4.79 -7.00
N HIS A 227 -7.15 -4.75 -8.04
CA HIS A 227 -8.59 -4.65 -7.88
C HIS A 227 -9.37 -5.86 -8.43
N ARG A 228 -8.76 -6.68 -9.29
CA ARG A 228 -9.45 -7.86 -9.82
C ARG A 228 -9.50 -8.99 -8.78
N PRO A 229 -10.67 -9.64 -8.59
CA PRO A 229 -10.81 -10.75 -7.64
C PRO A 229 -9.90 -11.95 -7.91
N ASP A 230 -9.57 -12.22 -9.17
CA ASP A 230 -8.76 -13.36 -9.63
C ASP A 230 -7.25 -13.10 -9.58
N THR A 231 -6.81 -11.94 -9.10
CA THR A 231 -5.38 -11.57 -8.97
C THR A 231 -5.01 -11.05 -7.60
N LYS A 232 -5.86 -11.26 -6.58
CA LYS A 232 -5.69 -10.65 -5.24
C LYS A 232 -4.35 -10.98 -4.58
N ASP A 233 -3.81 -12.16 -4.84
CA ASP A 233 -2.56 -12.66 -4.27
C ASP A 233 -1.32 -12.42 -5.17
N VAL A 234 -1.50 -11.74 -6.31
CA VAL A 234 -0.39 -11.39 -7.20
C VAL A 234 0.38 -10.21 -6.61
N ASN A 235 1.67 -10.40 -6.42
CA ASN A 235 2.50 -9.40 -5.78
C ASN A 235 3.12 -8.44 -6.79
N ILE A 236 2.59 -7.22 -6.84
CA ILE A 236 3.10 -6.17 -7.74
C ILE A 236 4.54 -5.81 -7.35
N PRO A 237 5.48 -5.76 -8.32
CA PRO A 237 6.86 -5.37 -8.06
C PRO A 237 6.96 -3.95 -7.49
N SER A 238 8.01 -3.73 -6.71
CA SER A 238 8.33 -2.40 -6.20
C SER A 238 8.60 -1.42 -7.35
N ILE A 239 7.97 -0.25 -7.30
CA ILE A 239 8.10 0.76 -8.36
C ILE A 239 9.54 1.27 -8.53
N VAL A 240 10.35 1.31 -7.46
CA VAL A 240 11.78 1.67 -7.56
C VAL A 240 12.57 0.65 -8.38
N SER A 241 12.12 -0.60 -8.43
CA SER A 241 12.75 -1.63 -9.24
C SER A 241 12.29 -1.60 -10.70
N LEU A 242 11.19 -0.91 -11.02
CA LEU A 242 10.70 -0.71 -12.38
C LEU A 242 11.23 0.57 -13.02
N PHE A 243 11.17 1.68 -12.27
CA PHE A 243 11.61 3.00 -12.70
C PHE A 243 12.57 3.60 -11.66
N PRO A 244 13.77 3.02 -11.48
CA PRO A 244 14.74 3.50 -10.50
C PRO A 244 15.14 4.96 -10.74
N ASP A 245 15.04 5.44 -11.97
CA ASP A 245 15.32 6.82 -12.38
C ASP A 245 14.38 7.87 -11.77
N GLN A 246 13.28 7.42 -11.16
CA GLN A 246 12.37 8.25 -10.37
C GLN A 246 12.75 8.32 -8.87
N PHE A 247 13.80 7.60 -8.45
CA PHE A 247 14.16 7.48 -7.04
C PHE A 247 15.61 7.76 -6.70
N VAL A 248 16.53 7.49 -7.63
CA VAL A 248 17.97 7.56 -7.37
C VAL A 248 18.67 8.57 -8.28
N ASP A 249 19.82 9.07 -7.83
CA ASP A 249 20.68 9.97 -8.61
C ASP A 249 21.11 9.29 -9.92
N PRO A 250 20.81 9.88 -11.10
CA PRO A 250 21.14 9.25 -12.37
C PRO A 250 22.65 9.10 -12.61
N ALA A 251 23.51 9.79 -11.85
CA ALA A 251 24.95 9.57 -11.89
C ALA A 251 25.37 8.14 -11.46
N VAL A 252 24.47 7.36 -10.83
CA VAL A 252 24.75 5.96 -10.50
C VAL A 252 24.48 4.99 -11.65
N PHE A 253 23.62 5.32 -12.63
CA PHE A 253 23.25 4.39 -13.69
C PHE A 253 24.40 3.97 -14.61
N PRO A 254 25.29 4.87 -15.07
CA PRO A 254 26.45 4.46 -15.85
C PRO A 254 27.36 3.50 -15.07
N LYS A 255 27.52 3.71 -13.76
CA LYS A 255 28.34 2.84 -12.88
C LYS A 255 27.70 1.47 -12.70
N LEU A 256 26.38 1.42 -12.49
CA LEU A 256 25.64 0.16 -12.39
C LEU A 256 25.73 -0.64 -13.70
N ARG A 257 25.65 0.03 -14.86
CA ARG A 257 25.84 -0.61 -16.17
C ARG A 257 27.27 -1.12 -16.33
N GLU A 258 28.28 -0.32 -16.00
CA GLU A 258 29.70 -0.72 -16.04
C GLU A 258 29.95 -1.95 -15.15
N GLU A 259 29.52 -1.89 -13.90
CA GLU A 259 29.67 -2.97 -12.93
C GLU A 259 29.01 -4.25 -13.42
N GLY A 260 27.74 -4.18 -13.86
CA GLY A 260 27.04 -5.38 -14.29
C GLY A 260 27.53 -5.94 -15.63
N SER A 261 28.08 -5.11 -16.53
CA SER A 261 28.59 -5.57 -17.83
C SER A 261 30.03 -6.09 -17.77
N VAL A 262 30.86 -5.58 -16.87
CA VAL A 262 32.30 -5.94 -16.78
C VAL A 262 32.54 -7.01 -15.73
N VAL A 263 31.82 -6.97 -14.60
CA VAL A 263 32.10 -7.79 -13.43
C VAL A 263 31.14 -8.97 -13.36
N GLN A 264 31.70 -10.18 -13.20
CA GLN A 264 30.92 -11.39 -12.95
C GLN A 264 30.08 -11.22 -11.68
N GLN A 265 28.84 -11.72 -11.71
CA GLN A 265 27.85 -11.49 -10.66
C GLN A 265 28.35 -11.76 -9.23
N ALA A 266 29.12 -12.84 -9.03
CA ALA A 266 29.67 -13.21 -7.73
C ALA A 266 30.67 -12.20 -7.14
N ASN A 267 31.26 -11.35 -7.98
CA ASN A 267 32.27 -10.36 -7.62
C ASN A 267 31.75 -8.91 -7.70
N ARG A 268 30.46 -8.71 -8.02
CA ARG A 268 29.89 -7.37 -8.17
C ARG A 268 29.93 -6.61 -6.85
N MET A 269 30.33 -5.35 -6.92
CA MET A 269 30.34 -4.43 -5.80
C MET A 269 29.08 -3.57 -5.77
N VAL A 270 28.70 -3.16 -4.57
CA VAL A 270 27.55 -2.29 -4.35
C VAL A 270 27.92 -0.84 -4.71
N ILE A 271 27.09 -0.17 -5.51
CA ILE A 271 27.31 1.22 -5.90
C ILE A 271 26.66 2.16 -4.87
N ASP A 272 27.47 3.00 -4.21
CA ASP A 272 26.98 3.94 -3.20
C ASP A 272 26.27 5.16 -3.82
N ILE A 273 25.01 5.39 -3.43
CA ILE A 273 24.25 6.62 -3.68
C ILE A 273 24.59 7.62 -2.56
N LYS A 274 25.01 8.83 -2.96
CA LYS A 274 25.34 9.90 -2.01
C LYS A 274 24.05 10.46 -1.39
N GLN A 275 24.06 10.74 -0.09
CA GLN A 275 22.94 11.41 0.59
C GLN A 275 22.73 12.84 0.07
N ASN A 276 23.80 13.64 0.03
CA ASN A 276 23.75 15.01 -0.47
C ASN A 276 24.08 15.03 -1.96
N PHE A 277 23.06 14.99 -2.82
CA PHE A 277 23.22 15.06 -4.28
C PHE A 277 22.43 16.21 -4.93
N THR A 278 21.35 16.69 -4.31
CA THR A 278 20.50 17.75 -4.88
C THR A 278 20.98 19.16 -4.53
N ALA A 279 21.46 19.39 -3.31
CA ALA A 279 22.13 20.61 -2.89
C ALA A 279 23.26 20.34 -1.87
N SER A 280 24.07 21.37 -1.59
CA SER A 280 25.02 21.36 -0.48
C SER A 280 24.40 21.98 0.77
N ASP A 281 25.04 21.85 1.93
CA ASP A 281 24.57 22.42 3.21
C ASP A 281 24.50 23.96 3.22
N ARG A 282 24.90 24.62 2.13
CA ARG A 282 24.66 26.07 1.91
C ARG A 282 23.19 26.39 1.65
N GLU A 283 22.41 25.43 1.18
CA GLU A 283 20.95 25.54 1.04
C GLU A 283 20.30 25.06 2.33
N GLU A 284 19.57 25.91 3.04
CA GLU A 284 18.99 25.58 4.34
C GLU A 284 17.98 24.44 4.24
N GLU A 285 17.20 24.41 3.15
CA GLU A 285 16.25 23.33 2.89
C GLU A 285 16.96 21.97 2.67
N GLN A 286 18.27 21.92 2.40
CA GLN A 286 19.01 20.64 2.30
C GLN A 286 18.93 19.82 3.59
N ARG A 287 18.75 20.46 4.75
CA ARG A 287 18.63 19.76 6.04
C ARG A 287 17.46 18.77 6.09
N MET A 288 16.43 19.01 5.28
CA MET A 288 15.22 18.19 5.18
C MET A 288 15.27 17.19 4.02
N ALA A 289 16.39 17.09 3.28
CA ALA A 289 16.52 16.16 2.15
C ALA A 289 16.32 14.70 2.56
N TYR A 290 16.77 14.29 3.75
CA TYR A 290 16.55 12.92 4.25
C TYR A 290 15.08 12.53 4.40
N PHE A 291 14.17 13.51 4.52
CA PHE A 291 12.73 13.28 4.58
C PHE A 291 12.14 13.33 3.17
N ARG A 292 12.43 14.42 2.44
CA ARG A 292 11.87 14.70 1.11
C ARG A 292 12.29 13.68 0.06
N GLU A 293 13.55 13.26 0.12
CA GLU A 293 14.20 12.43 -0.89
C GLU A 293 14.32 10.96 -0.46
N ASP A 294 13.73 10.60 0.68
CA ASP A 294 13.64 9.21 1.12
C ASP A 294 12.83 8.39 0.11
N ILE A 295 13.40 7.25 -0.30
CA ILE A 295 12.79 6.38 -1.30
C ILE A 295 11.48 5.80 -0.77
N GLY A 296 11.45 5.35 0.50
CA GLY A 296 10.25 4.76 1.11
C GLY A 296 9.10 5.74 1.25
N VAL A 297 9.38 7.00 1.59
CA VAL A 297 8.37 8.07 1.69
C VAL A 297 7.74 8.36 0.32
N ASN A 298 8.57 8.53 -0.72
CA ASN A 298 8.07 8.75 -2.09
C ASN A 298 7.33 7.53 -2.63
N MET A 299 7.76 6.32 -2.27
CA MET A 299 7.06 5.08 -2.62
C MET A 299 5.70 4.98 -1.92
N HIS A 300 5.59 5.35 -0.64
CA HIS A 300 4.31 5.37 0.06
C HIS A 300 3.32 6.28 -0.67
N HIS A 301 3.74 7.49 -1.04
CA HIS A 301 2.91 8.46 -1.76
C HIS A 301 2.41 7.90 -3.10
N TRP A 302 3.28 7.24 -3.88
CA TRP A 302 2.87 6.56 -5.11
C TRP A 302 1.88 5.42 -4.87
N HIS A 303 2.15 4.53 -3.90
CA HIS A 303 1.24 3.42 -3.61
C HIS A 303 -0.12 3.90 -3.08
N TRP A 304 -0.13 4.99 -2.30
CA TRP A 304 -1.38 5.59 -1.83
C TRP A 304 -2.25 6.02 -3.00
N HIS A 305 -1.69 6.75 -3.97
CA HIS A 305 -2.40 7.16 -5.20
C HIS A 305 -2.69 6.01 -6.18
N LEU A 306 -1.98 4.88 -6.07
CA LEU A 306 -2.31 3.64 -6.79
C LEU A 306 -3.54 2.95 -6.18
N VAL A 307 -3.62 2.91 -4.84
CA VAL A 307 -4.76 2.31 -4.11
C VAL A 307 -5.99 3.23 -4.19
N TYR A 308 -5.79 4.54 -4.13
CA TYR A 308 -6.85 5.55 -4.16
C TYR A 308 -6.70 6.48 -5.39
N PRO A 309 -6.89 5.97 -6.61
CA PRO A 309 -6.78 6.78 -7.81
C PRO A 309 -7.97 7.75 -7.91
N GLY A 310 -7.71 8.95 -8.44
CA GLY A 310 -8.74 9.98 -8.63
C GLY A 310 -9.74 9.66 -9.76
N ASP A 311 -9.35 8.84 -10.74
CA ASP A 311 -10.15 8.51 -11.92
C ASP A 311 -10.04 7.02 -12.30
N GLY A 312 -11.03 6.51 -13.03
CA GLY A 312 -11.17 5.08 -13.35
C GLY A 312 -12.61 4.57 -13.27
N PRO A 313 -12.81 3.25 -13.39
CA PRO A 313 -14.11 2.64 -13.15
C PRO A 313 -14.52 2.77 -11.67
N ASP A 314 -15.83 2.80 -11.40
CA ASP A 314 -16.35 3.04 -10.04
C ASP A 314 -15.89 1.98 -9.04
N SER A 315 -15.71 0.72 -9.48
CA SER A 315 -15.16 -0.36 -8.66
C SER A 315 -13.72 -0.12 -8.18
N VAL A 316 -13.00 0.80 -8.81
CA VAL A 316 -11.64 1.20 -8.46
C VAL A 316 -11.65 2.52 -7.69
N VAL A 317 -12.40 3.54 -8.12
CA VAL A 317 -12.33 4.87 -7.51
C VAL A 317 -13.17 4.98 -6.22
N LYS A 318 -14.36 4.35 -6.18
CA LYS A 318 -15.34 4.52 -5.11
C LYS A 318 -15.00 3.66 -3.89
N LYS A 319 -13.94 4.03 -3.18
CA LYS A 319 -13.54 3.44 -1.89
C LYS A 319 -14.10 4.20 -0.71
N ASP A 320 -14.24 3.50 0.42
CA ASP A 320 -14.73 4.07 1.66
C ASP A 320 -13.87 5.26 2.11
N ARG A 321 -14.53 6.40 2.33
CA ARG A 321 -13.95 7.63 2.90
C ARG A 321 -12.65 8.09 2.23
N ARG A 322 -12.52 7.89 0.92
CA ARG A 322 -11.28 8.17 0.17
C ARG A 322 -10.90 9.65 0.16
N GLY A 323 -11.88 10.55 0.17
CA GLY A 323 -11.66 11.99 0.24
C GLY A 323 -11.19 12.42 1.63
N GLU A 324 -11.74 11.81 2.68
CA GLU A 324 -11.27 12.06 4.04
C GLU A 324 -9.84 11.53 4.23
N LEU A 325 -9.54 10.36 3.66
CA LEU A 325 -8.20 9.78 3.71
C LEU A 325 -7.19 10.61 2.92
N PHE A 326 -7.59 11.22 1.80
CA PHE A 326 -6.78 12.18 1.06
C PHE A 326 -6.37 13.35 1.96
N PHE A 327 -7.33 13.95 2.67
CA PHE A 327 -7.03 14.99 3.66
C PHE A 327 -6.09 14.45 4.74
N TYR A 328 -6.44 13.32 5.35
CA TYR A 328 -5.76 12.84 6.55
C TYR A 328 -4.31 12.44 6.30
N MET A 329 -4.04 11.66 5.25
CA MET A 329 -2.70 11.22 4.89
C MET A 329 -1.79 12.43 4.64
N HIS A 330 -2.25 13.41 3.85
CA HIS A 330 -1.47 14.62 3.57
C HIS A 330 -1.33 15.54 4.79
N SER A 331 -2.36 15.64 5.65
CA SER A 331 -2.27 16.41 6.90
C SER A 331 -1.20 15.83 7.83
N GLN A 332 -1.17 14.50 7.99
CA GLN A 332 -0.16 13.79 8.77
C GLN A 332 1.24 13.95 8.15
N LEU A 333 1.37 13.94 6.83
CA LEU A 333 2.62 14.21 6.13
C LEU A 333 3.15 15.62 6.43
N ILE A 334 2.30 16.65 6.36
CA ILE A 334 2.68 18.03 6.70
C ILE A 334 3.07 18.16 8.17
N ALA A 335 2.34 17.52 9.08
CA ALA A 335 2.68 17.48 10.50
C ALA A 335 4.06 16.82 10.72
N ARG A 336 4.30 15.65 10.13
CA ARG A 336 5.60 14.94 10.16
C ARG A 336 6.74 15.81 9.63
N TYR A 337 6.54 16.46 8.48
CA TYR A 337 7.52 17.37 7.90
C TYR A 337 7.85 18.54 8.84
N ASN A 338 6.84 19.22 9.39
CA ASN A 338 7.05 20.36 10.29
C ASN A 338 7.72 19.97 11.61
N MET A 339 7.41 18.81 12.19
CA MET A 339 8.13 18.32 13.37
C MET A 339 9.62 18.14 13.07
N ASP A 340 9.96 17.57 11.93
CA ASP A 340 11.36 17.41 11.52
C ASP A 340 12.01 18.76 11.15
N ARG A 341 11.26 19.74 10.63
CA ARG A 341 11.77 21.11 10.46
C ARG A 341 12.23 21.70 11.79
N PHE A 342 11.42 21.59 12.84
CA PHE A 342 11.84 22.00 14.20
C PHE A 342 13.07 21.24 14.68
N CYS A 343 13.15 19.92 14.43
CA CYS A 343 14.34 19.12 14.74
C CYS A 343 15.62 19.59 14.02
N ASN A 344 15.48 20.24 12.86
CA ASN A 344 16.58 20.77 12.04
C ASN A 344 16.73 22.30 12.12
N GLN A 345 16.13 22.93 13.13
CA GLN A 345 16.16 24.39 13.35
C GLN A 345 15.62 25.20 12.17
N LEU A 346 14.53 24.71 11.58
CA LEU A 346 13.78 25.39 10.54
C LEU A 346 12.38 25.69 11.05
N ALA A 347 11.88 26.89 10.79
CA ALA A 347 10.50 27.26 11.09
C ALA A 347 9.51 26.37 10.35
N SER A 348 8.27 26.30 10.83
CA SER A 348 7.20 25.59 10.12
C SER A 348 7.05 26.11 8.68
N VAL A 349 6.59 25.24 7.80
CA VAL A 349 6.43 25.56 6.39
C VAL A 349 5.47 26.74 6.21
N LYS A 350 5.87 27.74 5.40
CA LYS A 350 4.98 28.86 5.05
C LYS A 350 3.97 28.40 4.00
N ASN A 351 2.68 28.40 4.32
CA ASN A 351 1.63 28.09 3.35
C ASN A 351 1.68 29.03 2.14
N PHE A 352 1.46 28.50 0.94
CA PHE A 352 1.43 29.29 -0.30
C PHE A 352 0.01 29.78 -0.62
N THR A 353 -0.45 30.81 0.07
CA THR A 353 -1.84 31.32 -0.05
C THR A 353 -2.02 32.42 -1.10
N ASN A 354 -0.95 33.12 -1.48
CA ASN A 354 -0.94 34.11 -2.55
C ASN A 354 -0.27 33.53 -3.80
N PHE A 355 -1.05 33.16 -4.80
CA PHE A 355 -0.56 32.46 -6.00
C PHE A 355 0.27 33.34 -6.94
N ARG A 356 0.39 34.64 -6.64
CA ARG A 356 1.17 35.62 -7.41
C ARG A 356 2.49 35.99 -6.75
N GLU A 357 2.77 35.49 -5.54
CA GLU A 357 4.07 35.72 -4.91
C GLU A 357 5.17 34.90 -5.59
N ALA A 358 6.37 35.48 -5.68
CA ALA A 358 7.54 34.73 -6.12
C ALA A 358 7.87 33.63 -5.11
N ILE A 359 8.26 32.45 -5.59
CA ILE A 359 8.60 31.27 -4.80
C ILE A 359 10.09 31.34 -4.43
N PRO A 360 10.45 31.58 -3.15
CA PRO A 360 11.85 31.72 -2.76
C PRO A 360 12.63 30.40 -2.84
N GLU A 361 11.95 29.26 -2.67
CA GLU A 361 12.58 27.94 -2.66
C GLU A 361 12.92 27.48 -4.07
N ALA A 362 14.22 27.37 -4.37
CA ALA A 362 14.71 26.67 -5.55
C ALA A 362 14.77 25.17 -5.29
N TYR A 363 14.69 24.36 -6.35
CA TYR A 363 14.97 22.93 -6.27
C TYR A 363 15.54 22.39 -7.58
N PHE A 364 16.65 21.64 -7.49
CA PHE A 364 17.31 21.02 -8.64
C PHE A 364 17.41 19.52 -8.41
N PRO A 365 16.45 18.73 -8.92
CA PRO A 365 16.26 17.34 -8.54
C PRO A 365 17.41 16.42 -8.96
N LYS A 366 18.20 16.83 -9.97
CA LYS A 366 19.23 16.01 -10.66
C LYS A 366 18.69 14.79 -11.39
N MET A 367 17.39 14.53 -11.32
CA MET A 367 16.75 13.34 -11.90
C MET A 367 16.60 13.43 -13.41
N LEU A 368 16.62 12.27 -14.05
CA LEU A 368 16.60 12.09 -15.51
C LEU A 368 15.68 10.93 -15.87
N ARG A 369 14.74 11.10 -16.80
CA ARG A 369 13.91 10.00 -17.29
C ARG A 369 14.71 9.12 -18.23
N SER A 370 14.89 7.85 -17.90
CA SER A 370 15.67 6.91 -18.72
C SER A 370 15.02 6.62 -20.08
N SER A 371 13.72 6.86 -20.24
CA SER A 371 12.98 6.59 -21.47
C SER A 371 13.38 7.46 -22.65
N ASN A 372 13.70 8.73 -22.37
CA ASN A 372 13.95 9.78 -23.37
C ASN A 372 15.15 10.69 -23.04
N ASN A 373 15.87 10.44 -21.94
CA ASN A 373 16.97 11.29 -21.45
C ASN A 373 16.59 12.76 -21.25
N ARG A 374 15.33 13.04 -20.89
CA ARG A 374 14.88 14.36 -20.46
C ARG A 374 14.92 14.47 -18.95
N SER A 375 15.49 15.56 -18.44
CA SER A 375 15.54 15.82 -17.01
C SER A 375 14.15 16.07 -16.44
N TYR A 376 13.99 15.88 -15.14
CA TYR A 376 12.97 16.64 -14.41
C TYR A 376 13.53 18.06 -14.23
N PRO A 377 13.00 19.09 -14.90
CA PRO A 377 13.62 20.41 -14.87
C PRO A 377 13.63 21.00 -13.46
N GLY A 378 14.71 21.70 -13.12
CA GLY A 378 14.83 22.39 -11.84
C GLY A 378 14.01 23.67 -11.81
N ARG A 379 13.57 24.08 -10.62
CA ARG A 379 12.94 25.39 -10.38
C ARG A 379 13.96 26.34 -9.77
N HIS A 380 14.20 27.46 -10.46
CA HIS A 380 15.07 28.52 -9.96
C HIS A 380 14.43 29.30 -8.80
N ARG A 381 15.28 29.98 -8.02
CA ARG A 381 14.85 30.84 -6.90
C ARG A 381 14.04 32.03 -7.41
N ASN A 382 13.02 32.43 -6.65
CA ASN A 382 12.19 33.62 -6.87
C ASN A 382 11.43 33.64 -8.21
N ILE A 383 11.03 32.47 -8.71
CA ILE A 383 10.13 32.37 -9.87
C ILE A 383 8.67 32.42 -9.40
N ALA A 384 7.79 33.08 -10.16
CA ALA A 384 6.36 33.14 -9.88
C ALA A 384 5.59 32.17 -10.76
N LEU A 385 4.41 31.73 -10.31
CA LEU A 385 3.51 30.94 -11.15
C LEU A 385 3.10 31.74 -12.40
N GLN A 386 2.96 31.01 -13.50
CA GLN A 386 2.53 31.55 -14.79
C GLN A 386 1.35 30.73 -15.29
N ASP A 387 0.52 31.35 -16.13
CA ASP A 387 -0.55 30.63 -16.82
C ASP A 387 0.07 29.56 -17.73
N VAL A 388 -0.44 28.34 -17.64
CA VAL A 388 0.00 27.21 -18.44
C VAL A 388 -0.92 27.08 -19.65
N ASN A 389 -0.34 27.10 -20.85
CA ASN A 389 -1.04 26.96 -22.13
C ASN A 389 -0.33 25.92 -23.01
N ARG A 390 -0.50 24.64 -22.65
CA ARG A 390 0.17 23.51 -23.28
C ARG A 390 -0.80 22.72 -24.16
N ILE A 391 -0.86 23.12 -25.42
CA ILE A 391 -1.73 22.50 -26.43
C ILE A 391 -1.27 21.07 -26.75
N ASP A 392 0.03 20.77 -26.59
CA ASP A 392 0.64 19.45 -26.84
C ASP A 392 -0.01 18.33 -26.02
N ASN A 393 -0.35 18.62 -24.77
CA ASN A 393 -0.93 17.64 -23.85
C ASN A 393 -2.30 18.04 -23.28
N GLY A 394 -2.85 19.18 -23.73
CA GLY A 394 -4.16 19.67 -23.33
C GLY A 394 -4.22 20.32 -21.95
N THR A 395 -3.07 20.65 -21.35
CA THR A 395 -3.03 21.34 -20.05
C THR A 395 -3.15 22.85 -20.24
N ILE A 396 -4.36 23.37 -20.02
CA ILE A 396 -4.66 24.80 -20.11
C ILE A 396 -5.26 25.25 -18.79
N VAL A 397 -4.55 26.09 -18.05
CA VAL A 397 -4.99 26.59 -16.74
C VAL A 397 -4.29 27.90 -16.40
N GLN A 398 -5.06 28.85 -15.88
CA GLN A 398 -4.57 30.16 -15.44
C GLN A 398 -4.33 30.18 -13.94
N VAL A 399 -3.43 31.03 -13.47
CA VAL A 399 -3.27 31.33 -12.03
C VAL A 399 -4.62 31.80 -11.44
N ASN A 400 -5.38 32.56 -12.22
CA ASN A 400 -6.70 33.05 -11.84
C ASN A 400 -7.76 31.94 -11.74
N ASP A 401 -7.59 30.79 -12.42
CA ASP A 401 -8.47 29.63 -12.20
C ASP A 401 -8.30 29.09 -10.78
N LEU A 402 -7.05 28.95 -10.33
CA LEU A 402 -6.77 28.50 -8.96
C LEU A 402 -7.36 29.47 -7.92
N GLU A 403 -7.22 30.78 -8.14
CA GLU A 403 -7.79 31.81 -7.26
C GLU A 403 -9.33 31.66 -7.18
N ARG A 404 -10.01 31.54 -8.32
CA ARG A 404 -11.47 31.35 -8.37
C ARG A 404 -11.93 30.06 -7.70
N TRP A 405 -11.24 28.95 -7.95
CA TRP A 405 -11.60 27.66 -7.34
C TRP A 405 -11.39 27.67 -5.83
N ARG A 406 -10.26 28.21 -5.36
CA ARG A 406 -10.00 28.43 -3.93
C ARG A 406 -11.13 29.23 -3.30
N ASP A 407 -11.50 30.37 -3.87
CA ASP A 407 -12.49 31.26 -3.27
C ASP A 407 -13.88 30.61 -3.21
N ARG A 408 -14.28 29.88 -4.26
CA ARG A 408 -15.54 29.11 -4.28
C ARG A 408 -15.57 27.97 -3.27
N ILE A 409 -14.45 27.27 -3.09
CA ILE A 409 -14.33 26.19 -2.10
C ILE A 409 -14.43 26.78 -0.69
N LEU A 410 -13.72 27.88 -0.42
CA LEU A 410 -13.79 28.57 0.87
C LEU A 410 -15.20 29.09 1.16
N GLU A 411 -15.88 29.64 0.15
CA GLU A 411 -17.28 30.07 0.27
C GLU A 411 -18.22 28.89 0.57
N ALA A 412 -18.04 27.75 -0.09
CA ALA A 412 -18.84 26.54 0.17
C ALA A 412 -18.63 26.01 1.61
N ILE A 413 -17.38 26.03 2.10
CA ILE A 413 -17.06 25.71 3.49
C ILE A 413 -17.80 26.68 4.43
N ASP A 414 -17.68 27.99 4.22
CA ASP A 414 -18.30 29.00 5.06
C ASP A 414 -19.83 28.96 5.08
N GLN A 415 -20.45 28.52 3.97
CA GLN A 415 -21.89 28.31 3.88
C GLN A 415 -22.36 26.95 4.44
N GLY A 416 -21.44 26.01 4.66
CA GLY A 416 -21.73 24.68 5.19
C GLY A 416 -22.32 23.69 4.17
N PHE A 417 -22.19 23.95 2.86
CA PHE A 417 -22.63 23.01 1.82
C PHE A 417 -21.88 23.22 0.49
N VAL A 418 -21.75 22.16 -0.30
CA VAL A 418 -21.34 22.24 -1.72
C VAL A 418 -22.54 22.10 -2.65
N LEU A 419 -22.41 22.55 -3.90
CA LEU A 419 -23.43 22.40 -4.94
C LEU A 419 -23.07 21.24 -5.87
N ASP A 420 -24.03 20.38 -6.17
CA ASP A 420 -23.89 19.40 -7.25
C ASP A 420 -24.08 20.05 -8.64
N ASN A 421 -23.92 19.26 -9.71
CA ASN A 421 -24.13 19.73 -11.09
C ASN A 421 -25.57 20.20 -11.40
N SER A 422 -26.55 19.83 -10.58
CA SER A 422 -27.96 20.22 -10.72
C SER A 422 -28.30 21.46 -9.89
N GLY A 423 -27.37 21.96 -9.07
CA GLY A 423 -27.58 23.07 -8.15
C GLY A 423 -28.20 22.65 -6.80
N ASN A 424 -28.29 21.36 -6.50
CA ASN A 424 -28.72 20.90 -5.19
C ASN A 424 -27.60 21.11 -4.16
N ARG A 425 -27.99 21.42 -2.92
CA ARG A 425 -27.06 21.59 -1.80
C ARG A 425 -26.75 20.24 -1.18
N ILE A 426 -25.47 19.90 -1.08
CA ILE A 426 -24.94 18.76 -0.32
C ILE A 426 -24.31 19.33 0.97
N PRO A 427 -24.92 19.11 2.14
CA PRO A 427 -24.39 19.61 3.40
C PRO A 427 -22.98 19.10 3.69
N LEU A 428 -22.13 19.98 4.21
CA LEU A 428 -20.83 19.63 4.76
C LEU A 428 -21.01 19.33 6.25
N ASP A 429 -21.54 18.14 6.54
CA ASP A 429 -21.80 17.69 7.91
C ASP A 429 -20.58 17.06 8.57
N GLU A 430 -20.72 16.75 9.86
CA GLU A 430 -19.69 16.18 10.71
C GLU A 430 -19.15 14.81 10.22
N GLN A 431 -19.98 14.02 9.53
CA GLN A 431 -19.66 12.64 9.16
C GLN A 431 -19.10 12.53 7.75
N LYS A 432 -19.66 13.27 6.80
CA LYS A 432 -19.34 13.15 5.37
C LYS A 432 -18.72 14.42 4.77
N GLY A 433 -18.80 15.55 5.47
CA GLY A 433 -18.36 16.84 4.92
C GLY A 433 -16.90 16.86 4.52
N ILE A 434 -16.00 16.29 5.34
CA ILE A 434 -14.57 16.23 5.00
C ILE A 434 -14.30 15.30 3.81
N ASP A 435 -15.06 14.21 3.68
CA ASP A 435 -14.92 13.25 2.58
C ASP A 435 -15.32 13.88 1.24
N VAL A 436 -16.48 14.54 1.22
CA VAL A 436 -16.94 15.32 0.07
C VAL A 436 -15.95 16.42 -0.29
N LEU A 437 -15.40 17.14 0.70
CA LEU A 437 -14.39 18.17 0.44
C LEU A 437 -13.10 17.57 -0.13
N GLY A 438 -12.68 16.39 0.31
CA GLY A 438 -11.51 15.70 -0.24
C GLY A 438 -11.66 15.42 -1.72
N ASP A 439 -12.83 14.92 -2.14
CA ASP A 439 -13.18 14.73 -3.54
C ASP A 439 -13.22 16.05 -4.33
N VAL A 440 -13.69 17.13 -3.72
CA VAL A 440 -13.79 18.47 -4.35
C VAL A 440 -12.42 19.13 -4.52
N VAL A 441 -11.54 19.04 -3.53
CA VAL A 441 -10.26 19.77 -3.50
C VAL A 441 -9.20 19.09 -4.37
N GLU A 442 -9.14 17.76 -4.39
CA GLU A 442 -8.11 17.00 -5.11
C GLU A 442 -8.01 17.39 -6.61
N ALA A 443 -9.04 17.34 -7.44
CA ALA A 443 -10.35 16.72 -7.33
C ALA A 443 -10.35 15.28 -7.91
N SER A 444 -11.24 14.42 -7.42
CA SER A 444 -11.50 13.08 -7.98
C SER A 444 -12.75 13.09 -8.89
N LYS A 445 -12.99 12.00 -9.63
CA LYS A 445 -14.23 11.74 -10.38
C LYS A 445 -15.49 11.85 -9.51
N LEU A 446 -15.37 11.64 -8.20
CA LEU A 446 -16.49 11.66 -7.25
C LEU A 446 -16.86 13.08 -6.80
N SER A 447 -16.09 14.10 -7.20
CA SER A 447 -16.42 15.50 -6.93
C SER A 447 -17.83 15.84 -7.44
N PRO A 448 -18.73 16.36 -6.59
CA PRO A 448 -20.12 16.63 -6.97
C PRO A 448 -20.28 17.63 -8.13
N ASN A 449 -19.30 18.53 -8.30
CA ASN A 449 -19.33 19.58 -9.33
C ASN A 449 -17.93 20.12 -9.66
N GLN A 450 -17.17 19.37 -10.46
CA GLN A 450 -15.87 19.81 -10.95
C GLN A 450 -15.93 21.08 -11.82
N ARG A 451 -17.08 21.39 -12.46
CA ARG A 451 -17.22 22.61 -13.26
C ARG A 451 -17.19 23.87 -12.39
N LEU A 452 -17.80 23.79 -11.21
CA LEU A 452 -17.84 24.89 -10.24
C LEU A 452 -16.55 24.99 -9.45
N TYR A 453 -16.08 23.87 -8.88
CA TYR A 453 -14.97 23.83 -7.92
C TYR A 453 -13.60 23.52 -8.54
N GLY A 454 -13.57 23.08 -9.80
CA GLY A 454 -12.33 22.79 -10.51
C GLY A 454 -11.60 21.55 -10.01
N SER A 455 -10.27 21.60 -10.13
CA SER A 455 -9.34 20.58 -9.63
C SER A 455 -8.15 21.28 -8.99
N LEU A 456 -8.42 21.99 -7.88
CA LEU A 456 -7.49 22.96 -7.28
C LEU A 456 -6.12 22.34 -7.00
N HIS A 457 -6.07 21.24 -6.24
CA HIS A 457 -4.82 20.57 -5.87
C HIS A 457 -4.04 20.10 -7.11
N ASN A 458 -4.66 19.31 -7.99
CA ASN A 458 -4.00 18.73 -9.17
C ASN A 458 -3.50 19.81 -10.15
N MET A 459 -4.29 20.86 -10.38
CA MET A 459 -3.86 21.92 -11.30
C MET A 459 -2.78 22.80 -10.68
N GLY A 460 -2.78 22.99 -9.36
CA GLY A 460 -1.63 23.59 -8.67
C GLY A 460 -0.33 22.85 -8.96
N HIS A 461 -0.34 21.52 -8.88
CA HIS A 461 0.80 20.69 -9.30
C HIS A 461 1.23 21.01 -10.73
N ASN A 462 0.30 21.08 -11.70
CA ASN A 462 0.62 21.41 -13.10
C ASN A 462 1.25 22.81 -13.27
N LEU A 463 0.72 23.86 -12.63
CA LEU A 463 1.31 25.20 -12.72
C LEU A 463 2.74 25.23 -12.19
N ILE A 464 2.99 24.53 -11.07
CA ILE A 464 4.31 24.47 -10.45
C ILE A 464 5.27 23.63 -11.31
N ALA A 465 4.78 22.52 -11.85
CA ALA A 465 5.55 21.58 -12.64
C ALA A 465 6.04 22.17 -13.97
N TYR A 466 5.22 23.01 -14.62
CA TYR A 466 5.52 23.65 -15.90
C TYR A 466 6.05 25.08 -15.77
N ILE A 467 6.36 25.55 -14.56
CA ILE A 467 6.78 26.94 -14.31
C ILE A 467 8.00 27.40 -15.13
N HIS A 468 8.82 26.45 -15.61
CA HIS A 468 10.00 26.69 -16.44
C HIS A 468 9.69 26.76 -17.95
N ASP A 469 8.58 26.16 -18.42
CA ASP A 469 8.14 26.12 -19.83
C ASP A 469 6.60 26.02 -19.92
N PRO A 470 5.87 27.08 -19.54
CA PRO A 470 4.42 27.02 -19.35
C PRO A 470 3.62 26.96 -20.67
N ASP A 471 4.22 27.31 -21.80
CA ASP A 471 3.57 27.32 -23.12
C ASP A 471 4.27 26.44 -24.16
N TYR A 472 5.13 25.53 -23.71
CA TYR A 472 5.84 24.54 -24.51
C TYR A 472 6.81 25.10 -25.57
N ARG A 473 7.20 26.38 -25.47
CA ARG A 473 8.11 27.00 -26.44
C ARG A 473 9.52 26.39 -26.43
N TYR A 474 9.92 25.75 -25.32
CA TYR A 474 11.23 25.14 -25.15
C TYR A 474 11.22 23.61 -25.28
N LEU A 475 10.06 23.02 -25.58
CA LEU A 475 9.88 21.58 -25.71
C LEU A 475 10.27 20.79 -24.45
N GLU A 476 10.18 21.42 -23.28
CA GLU A 476 10.48 20.77 -22.00
C GLU A 476 9.25 20.08 -21.42
N ASP A 477 9.50 19.02 -20.64
CA ASP A 477 8.49 18.28 -19.88
C ASP A 477 8.37 18.79 -18.44
N TYR A 478 7.39 18.31 -17.68
CA TYR A 478 7.18 18.73 -16.29
C TYR A 478 8.36 18.45 -15.35
N GLY A 479 8.56 19.33 -14.35
CA GLY A 479 9.44 19.10 -13.21
C GLY A 479 8.89 18.09 -12.20
N VAL A 480 9.58 17.86 -11.08
CA VAL A 480 9.20 16.81 -10.10
C VAL A 480 7.80 16.97 -9.51
N MET A 481 7.29 18.19 -9.41
CA MET A 481 5.91 18.45 -8.96
C MET A 481 4.84 17.89 -9.89
N GLY A 482 5.19 17.54 -11.13
CA GLY A 482 4.29 16.91 -12.09
C GLY A 482 4.28 15.39 -12.01
N ASP A 483 4.92 14.75 -11.03
CA ASP A 483 4.95 13.29 -10.92
C ASP A 483 4.75 12.83 -9.47
N VAL A 484 3.80 11.93 -9.25
CA VAL A 484 3.44 11.42 -7.93
C VAL A 484 4.62 10.74 -7.26
N THR A 485 5.51 10.07 -8.00
CA THR A 485 6.69 9.40 -7.41
C THR A 485 7.79 10.37 -6.98
N THR A 486 7.72 11.64 -7.39
CA THR A 486 8.83 12.59 -7.20
C THR A 486 8.43 13.91 -6.55
N ALA A 487 7.14 14.25 -6.48
CA ALA A 487 6.66 15.55 -6.02
C ALA A 487 7.12 15.86 -4.58
N MET A 488 7.09 14.88 -3.68
CA MET A 488 7.52 15.06 -2.28
C MET A 488 9.00 15.45 -2.12
N ARG A 489 9.82 15.30 -3.16
CA ARG A 489 11.24 15.72 -3.14
C ARG A 489 11.41 17.23 -3.10
N ASP A 490 10.44 17.94 -3.67
CA ASP A 490 10.46 19.39 -3.81
C ASP A 490 10.03 20.08 -2.50
N PRO A 491 10.81 21.02 -1.92
CA PRO A 491 10.38 21.81 -0.77
C PRO A 491 9.02 22.51 -0.97
N PHE A 492 8.68 22.86 -2.21
CA PHE A 492 7.43 23.56 -2.52
C PHE A 492 6.19 22.66 -2.47
N PHE A 493 6.34 21.34 -2.55
CA PHE A 493 5.27 20.38 -2.27
C PHE A 493 4.62 20.67 -0.93
N TYR A 494 5.44 20.85 0.10
CA TYR A 494 4.99 21.09 1.47
C TYR A 494 4.33 22.45 1.64
N ARG A 495 4.74 23.47 0.88
CA ARG A 495 4.09 24.79 0.88
C ARG A 495 2.72 24.75 0.21
N TRP A 496 2.61 24.01 -0.89
CA TRP A 496 1.35 23.78 -1.60
C TRP A 496 0.37 22.96 -0.74
N HIS A 497 0.80 21.81 -0.24
CA HIS A 497 -0.02 20.97 0.64
C HIS A 497 -0.32 21.61 1.99
N GLY A 498 0.54 22.48 2.52
CA GLY A 498 0.22 23.29 3.71
C GLY A 498 -0.95 24.25 3.47
N MET A 499 -1.06 24.83 2.27
CA MET A 499 -2.24 25.63 1.89
C MET A 499 -3.49 24.75 1.73
N ILE A 500 -3.36 23.59 1.08
CA ILE A 500 -4.46 22.63 0.92
C ILE A 500 -4.96 22.12 2.28
N ASP A 501 -4.06 21.74 3.20
CA ASP A 501 -4.41 21.39 4.58
C ASP A 501 -5.13 22.56 5.27
N GLY A 502 -4.66 23.79 5.09
CA GLY A 502 -5.33 24.99 5.60
C GLY A 502 -6.79 25.14 5.14
N ILE A 503 -7.11 24.76 3.91
CA ILE A 503 -8.50 24.75 3.41
C ILE A 503 -9.33 23.71 4.18
N PHE A 504 -8.84 22.48 4.32
CA PHE A 504 -9.53 21.43 5.08
C PHE A 504 -9.67 21.79 6.57
N ARG A 505 -8.64 22.40 7.16
CA ARG A 505 -8.64 22.85 8.55
C ARG A 505 -9.67 23.95 8.79
N ARG A 506 -9.93 24.83 7.81
CA ARG A 506 -11.03 25.80 7.90
C ARG A 506 -12.37 25.12 8.13
N PHE A 507 -12.66 24.02 7.42
CA PHE A 507 -13.85 23.22 7.65
C PHE A 507 -13.82 22.54 9.03
N LYS A 508 -12.70 21.85 9.37
CA LYS A 508 -12.57 21.13 10.64
C LYS A 508 -12.69 22.06 11.86
N ASP A 509 -12.27 23.31 11.75
CA ASP A 509 -12.36 24.31 12.84
C ASP A 509 -13.79 24.88 13.01
N GLN A 510 -14.68 24.72 12.02
CA GLN A 510 -16.11 25.05 12.13
C GLN A 510 -16.93 23.93 12.81
N LEU A 511 -16.40 22.71 12.88
CA LEU A 511 -17.08 21.61 13.56
C LEU A 511 -17.12 21.88 15.07
N THR A 512 -18.23 21.49 15.70
CA THR A 512 -18.36 21.54 17.15
C THR A 512 -17.23 20.73 17.80
N PRO A 513 -16.50 21.29 18.78
CA PRO A 513 -15.53 20.55 19.56
C PRO A 513 -16.16 19.29 20.15
N TYR A 514 -15.38 18.21 20.26
CA TYR A 514 -15.91 16.96 20.77
C TYR A 514 -16.51 17.13 22.18
N PRO A 515 -17.79 16.76 22.38
CA PRO A 515 -18.41 16.78 23.69
C PRO A 515 -17.84 15.65 24.57
N ALA A 516 -18.06 15.76 25.89
CA ALA A 516 -17.47 14.84 26.88
C ALA A 516 -17.84 13.37 26.63
N ASP A 517 -19.08 13.08 26.23
CA ASP A 517 -19.56 11.73 25.92
C ASP A 517 -18.89 11.09 24.69
N GLN A 518 -18.33 11.91 23.79
CA GLN A 518 -17.53 11.46 22.66
C GLN A 518 -16.04 11.33 22.98
N LEU A 519 -15.55 11.84 24.12
CA LEU A 519 -14.13 11.76 24.53
C LEU A 519 -13.90 10.79 25.68
N GLN A 520 -14.85 10.68 26.60
CA GLN A 520 -14.74 9.88 27.82
C GLN A 520 -14.98 8.40 27.55
N PHE A 521 -14.35 7.56 28.36
CA PHE A 521 -14.68 6.13 28.46
C PHE A 521 -14.91 5.76 29.94
N PRO A 522 -16.14 5.90 30.45
CA PRO A 522 -16.42 5.77 31.89
C PRO A 522 -15.93 4.45 32.49
N GLY A 523 -15.28 4.51 33.65
CA GLY A 523 -14.70 3.35 34.33
C GLY A 523 -13.36 2.88 33.75
N VAL A 524 -12.81 3.56 32.73
CA VAL A 524 -11.46 3.31 32.21
C VAL A 524 -10.57 4.51 32.52
N THR A 525 -9.40 4.24 33.11
CA THR A 525 -8.41 5.25 33.47
C THR A 525 -7.05 4.86 32.89
N VAL A 526 -6.41 5.76 32.14
CA VAL A 526 -5.02 5.56 31.68
C VAL A 526 -4.09 6.15 32.72
N ASN A 527 -3.40 5.27 33.46
CA ASN A 527 -2.51 5.67 34.56
C ASN A 527 -1.20 6.24 34.03
N SER A 528 -0.62 5.60 33.00
CA SER A 528 0.65 6.02 32.41
C SER A 528 0.78 5.63 30.93
N VAL A 529 1.57 6.41 30.20
CA VAL A 529 2.10 6.09 28.87
C VAL A 529 3.60 6.32 28.89
N SER A 530 4.37 5.37 28.37
CA SER A 530 5.83 5.45 28.31
C SER A 530 6.37 4.71 27.10
N VAL A 531 7.62 5.02 26.73
CA VAL A 531 8.36 4.25 25.71
C VAL A 531 9.59 3.63 26.34
N GLN A 532 9.88 2.39 25.93
CA GLN A 532 11.05 1.65 26.37
C GLN A 532 11.76 1.04 25.16
N LEU A 533 13.06 1.32 24.99
CA LEU A 533 13.86 0.67 23.95
C LEU A 533 13.93 -0.84 24.22
N ALA A 534 13.99 -1.65 23.16
CA ALA A 534 13.97 -3.11 23.25
C ALA A 534 15.18 -3.70 24.01
N ARG A 535 16.29 -2.95 24.09
CA ARG A 535 17.49 -3.36 24.84
C ARG A 535 17.29 -3.16 26.34
N ALA A 536 17.66 -4.16 27.14
CA ALA A 536 17.62 -4.08 28.60
C ALA A 536 18.47 -2.93 29.15
N ASN A 537 18.08 -2.39 30.32
CA ASN A 537 18.77 -1.32 31.06
C ASN A 537 18.95 -0.02 30.27
N THR A 538 18.04 0.28 29.35
CA THR A 538 17.99 1.55 28.63
C THR A 538 17.14 2.58 29.37
N PRO A 539 17.47 3.88 29.27
CA PRO A 539 16.65 4.93 29.88
C PRO A 539 15.21 4.88 29.37
N ALA A 540 14.24 4.97 30.27
CA ALA A 540 12.83 5.11 29.91
C ALA A 540 12.58 6.46 29.22
N ASN A 541 11.56 6.52 28.36
CA ASN A 541 11.12 7.73 27.68
C ASN A 541 12.18 8.39 26.78
N VAL A 542 13.11 7.58 26.25
CA VAL A 542 14.09 8.00 25.25
C VAL A 542 13.91 7.18 23.98
N LEU A 543 13.74 7.86 22.85
CA LEU A 543 13.80 7.28 21.52
C LEU A 543 15.14 7.64 20.88
N LEU A 544 15.76 6.68 20.20
CA LEU A 544 17.04 6.86 19.53
C LEU A 544 16.86 6.70 18.02
N THR A 545 17.42 7.64 17.28
CA THR A 545 17.45 7.65 15.82
C THR A 545 18.89 7.73 15.33
N TYR A 546 19.15 7.21 14.14
CA TYR A 546 20.47 7.13 13.52
C TYR A 546 20.35 6.99 12.00
N TRP A 547 21.48 7.00 11.30
CA TRP A 547 21.51 6.71 9.87
C TRP A 547 21.66 5.21 9.64
N GLN A 548 20.84 4.63 8.78
CA GLN A 548 21.01 3.25 8.32
C GLN A 548 21.40 3.23 6.84
N LYS A 549 22.43 2.45 6.50
CA LYS A 549 22.80 2.15 5.11
C LYS A 549 22.17 0.82 4.71
N SER A 550 21.36 0.85 3.66
CA SER A 550 20.65 -0.32 3.13
C SER A 550 20.91 -0.46 1.63
N GLN A 551 20.61 -1.64 1.10
CA GLN A 551 20.84 -1.98 -0.32
C GLN A 551 19.52 -2.25 -1.04
N VAL A 552 19.49 -1.95 -2.33
CA VAL A 552 18.38 -2.25 -3.24
C VAL A 552 18.93 -2.75 -4.56
N ASP A 553 18.32 -3.80 -5.11
CA ASP A 553 18.64 -4.30 -6.45
C ASP A 553 17.91 -3.46 -7.49
N LEU A 554 18.66 -2.82 -8.38
CA LEU A 554 18.11 -1.95 -9.42
C LEU A 554 18.14 -2.59 -10.79
N ALA A 555 18.62 -3.83 -10.93
CA ALA A 555 18.82 -4.49 -12.21
C ALA A 555 17.55 -4.48 -13.07
N SER A 556 16.39 -4.82 -12.51
CA SER A 556 15.11 -4.94 -13.24
C SER A 556 14.60 -3.66 -13.91
N GLY A 557 15.14 -2.49 -13.52
CA GLY A 557 14.80 -1.20 -14.10
C GLY A 557 15.87 -0.64 -15.05
N LEU A 558 16.98 -1.37 -15.25
CA LEU A 558 18.06 -0.97 -16.16
C LEU A 558 17.82 -1.52 -17.56
N ASP A 559 16.81 -1.04 -18.28
CA ASP A 559 16.49 -1.51 -19.63
C ASP A 559 17.73 -1.61 -20.54
N PHE A 560 17.83 -2.73 -21.27
CA PHE A 560 18.95 -3.11 -22.14
C PHE A 560 20.30 -3.08 -21.40
N GLY A 561 20.25 -3.43 -20.12
CA GLY A 561 21.40 -3.51 -19.22
C GLY A 561 21.88 -4.95 -19.03
N PRO A 562 22.83 -5.16 -18.12
CA PRO A 562 23.33 -6.49 -17.80
C PRO A 562 22.27 -7.37 -17.12
N GLU A 563 22.44 -8.68 -17.30
CA GLU A 563 21.70 -9.72 -16.56
C GLU A 563 22.22 -9.87 -15.13
N GLY A 564 21.38 -10.42 -14.25
CA GLY A 564 21.68 -10.61 -12.83
C GLY A 564 21.62 -9.32 -12.01
N ASN A 565 21.73 -9.46 -10.69
CA ASN A 565 21.56 -8.37 -9.74
C ASN A 565 22.65 -7.29 -9.82
N VAL A 566 22.26 -6.04 -9.65
CA VAL A 566 23.20 -4.91 -9.49
C VAL A 566 22.67 -4.02 -8.38
N PHE A 567 23.39 -4.03 -7.26
CA PHE A 567 22.96 -3.36 -6.05
C PHE A 567 23.45 -1.92 -5.97
N ALA A 568 22.56 -1.05 -5.52
CA ALA A 568 22.91 0.28 -5.02
C ALA A 568 22.73 0.33 -3.50
N SER A 569 23.62 1.05 -2.81
CA SER A 569 23.43 1.37 -1.38
C SER A 569 22.94 2.80 -1.22
N PHE A 570 22.03 3.01 -0.29
CA PHE A 570 21.53 4.34 0.08
C PHE A 570 21.45 4.46 1.59
N THR A 571 21.54 5.68 2.11
CA THR A 571 21.51 5.94 3.55
C THR A 571 20.27 6.75 3.92
N HIS A 572 19.45 6.20 4.82
CA HIS A 572 18.17 6.75 5.24
C HIS A 572 18.09 6.87 6.76
N LEU A 573 17.11 7.63 7.27
CA LEU A 573 16.84 7.69 8.71
C LEU A 573 16.40 6.31 9.21
N GLN A 574 16.71 5.99 10.46
CA GLN A 574 16.24 4.81 11.16
C GLN A 574 16.08 5.11 12.65
N HIS A 575 15.25 4.32 13.34
CA HIS A 575 15.10 4.34 14.78
C HIS A 575 15.49 3.01 15.43
N ALA A 576 15.89 3.04 16.69
CA ALA A 576 16.06 1.83 17.48
C ALA A 576 14.69 1.20 17.78
N PRO A 577 14.55 -0.14 17.75
CA PRO A 577 13.30 -0.80 18.14
C PRO A 577 12.89 -0.47 19.58
N PHE A 578 11.60 -0.23 19.79
CA PHE A 578 11.05 0.13 21.09
C PHE A 578 9.63 -0.41 21.26
N SER A 579 9.10 -0.32 22.48
CA SER A 579 7.70 -0.60 22.78
C SER A 579 7.06 0.54 23.53
N PHE A 580 5.81 0.82 23.22
CA PHE A 580 4.90 1.58 24.06
C PHE A 580 4.48 0.71 25.24
N ARG A 581 4.48 1.29 26.44
CA ARG A 581 3.95 0.69 27.66
C ARG A 581 2.86 1.61 28.21
N VAL A 582 1.63 1.12 28.20
CA VAL A 582 0.45 1.87 28.64
C VAL A 582 -0.20 1.09 29.79
N GLU A 583 -0.31 1.73 30.94
CA GLU A 583 -1.01 1.15 32.09
C GLU A 583 -2.43 1.70 32.14
N VAL A 584 -3.41 0.81 32.14
CA VAL A 584 -4.84 1.14 32.08
C VAL A 584 -5.58 0.42 33.20
N ASN A 585 -6.30 1.15 34.03
CA ASN A 585 -7.17 0.59 35.04
C ASN A 585 -8.62 0.54 34.54
N ASN A 586 -9.28 -0.60 34.70
CA ASN A 586 -10.70 -0.79 34.40
C ASN A 586 -11.48 -1.05 35.70
N ASP A 587 -12.18 -0.02 36.17
CA ASP A 587 -12.98 -0.03 37.40
C ASP A 587 -14.43 -0.45 37.17
N SER A 588 -14.81 -0.88 35.96
CA SER A 588 -16.21 -1.18 35.64
C SER A 588 -16.71 -2.53 36.17
N GLY A 589 -15.84 -3.34 36.77
CA GLY A 589 -16.17 -4.69 37.27
C GLY A 589 -16.46 -5.73 36.18
N ALA A 590 -16.29 -5.38 34.90
CA ALA A 590 -16.51 -6.26 33.75
C ALA A 590 -15.42 -6.06 32.70
N VAL A 591 -15.19 -7.07 31.85
CA VAL A 591 -14.27 -6.94 30.71
C VAL A 591 -14.82 -5.87 29.76
N LYS A 592 -13.95 -4.96 29.32
CA LYS A 592 -14.26 -3.92 28.33
C LYS A 592 -13.34 -4.05 27.12
N GLN A 593 -13.84 -3.63 25.96
CA GLN A 593 -13.01 -3.41 24.78
C GLN A 593 -12.82 -1.92 24.56
N GLY A 594 -11.59 -1.51 24.24
CA GLY A 594 -11.26 -0.14 23.89
C GLY A 594 -10.38 -0.07 22.66
N THR A 595 -10.24 1.12 22.10
CA THR A 595 -9.29 1.42 21.03
C THR A 595 -8.17 2.27 21.63
N LEU A 596 -6.95 1.71 21.68
CA LEU A 596 -5.76 2.42 22.10
C LEU A 596 -5.23 3.25 20.93
N ARG A 597 -5.16 4.57 21.11
CA ARG A 597 -4.69 5.57 20.14
C ARG A 597 -3.45 6.25 20.69
N ILE A 598 -2.33 6.15 19.99
CA ILE A 598 -1.04 6.71 20.42
C ILE A 598 -0.61 7.79 19.44
N TRP A 599 -0.27 8.96 19.99
CA TRP A 599 0.13 10.14 19.24
C TRP A 599 1.43 10.72 19.77
N ILE A 600 2.15 11.48 18.94
CA ILE A 600 3.32 12.24 19.36
C ILE A 600 3.28 13.65 18.76
N ALA A 601 3.69 14.67 19.53
CA ALA A 601 3.82 16.06 19.06
C ALA A 601 5.01 16.76 19.72
N PRO A 602 5.67 17.71 19.04
CA PRO A 602 6.77 18.49 19.62
C PRO A 602 6.23 19.39 20.73
N LYS A 603 7.05 19.66 21.74
CA LYS A 603 6.69 20.60 22.82
C LYS A 603 7.04 22.05 22.48
N VAL A 604 8.04 22.22 21.63
CA VAL A 604 8.64 23.52 21.29
C VAL A 604 8.81 23.65 19.79
N ASP A 605 8.86 24.88 19.31
CA ASP A 605 9.22 25.23 17.93
C ASP A 605 10.75 25.22 17.72
N GLU A 606 11.20 25.66 16.54
CA GLU A 606 12.63 25.74 16.17
C GLU A 606 13.45 26.69 17.05
N ARG A 607 12.81 27.62 17.76
CA ARG A 607 13.43 28.60 18.66
C ARG A 607 13.54 28.06 20.09
N GLY A 608 12.98 26.88 20.36
CA GLY A 608 12.82 26.36 21.72
C GLY A 608 11.68 27.01 22.50
N THR A 609 10.76 27.71 21.81
CA THR A 609 9.59 28.34 22.44
C THR A 609 8.48 27.30 22.60
N PRO A 610 7.86 27.15 23.79
CA PRO A 610 6.74 26.24 23.98
C PRO A 610 5.57 26.56 23.03
N LEU A 611 5.06 25.53 22.37
CA LEU A 611 3.86 25.63 21.55
C LEU A 611 2.63 25.75 22.45
N THR A 612 1.67 26.61 22.07
CA THR A 612 0.34 26.58 22.67
C THR A 612 -0.36 25.27 22.29
N PHE A 613 -1.33 24.80 23.09
CA PHE A 613 -2.03 23.57 22.73
C PHE A 613 -2.76 23.67 21.39
N ARG A 614 -3.28 24.85 21.04
CA ARG A 614 -3.91 25.10 19.73
C ARG A 614 -2.94 24.85 18.57
N GLU A 615 -1.69 25.25 18.70
CA GLU A 615 -0.64 25.00 17.71
C GLU A 615 -0.18 23.54 17.77
N GLN A 616 0.15 23.04 18.97
CA GLN A 616 0.62 21.67 19.20
C GLN A 616 -0.35 20.63 18.65
N ARG A 617 -1.66 20.89 18.77
CA ARG A 617 -2.74 20.01 18.25
C ARG A 617 -2.52 19.62 16.79
N GLN A 618 -2.10 20.57 15.96
CA GLN A 618 -1.92 20.36 14.52
C GLN A 618 -0.70 19.49 14.19
N TYR A 619 0.22 19.32 15.14
CA TYR A 619 1.41 18.50 15.00
C TYR A 619 1.30 17.11 15.65
N PHE A 620 0.16 16.75 16.26
CA PHE A 620 -0.03 15.38 16.73
C PHE A 620 -0.07 14.43 15.54
N THR A 621 0.97 13.61 15.45
CA THR A 621 1.04 12.54 14.46
C THR A 621 0.72 11.21 15.07
N GLU A 622 -0.09 10.44 14.34
CA GLU A 622 -0.47 9.10 14.74
C GLU A 622 0.76 8.19 14.73
N MET A 623 0.94 7.46 15.82
CA MET A 623 2.01 6.49 16.00
C MET A 623 1.49 5.06 15.96
N ASP A 624 0.28 4.82 16.48
CA ASP A 624 -0.41 3.52 16.43
C ASP A 624 -1.88 3.67 16.86
N THR A 625 -2.75 2.88 16.26
CA THR A 625 -4.15 2.69 16.66
C THR A 625 -4.45 1.18 16.70
N SER A 626 -4.90 0.67 17.84
CA SER A 626 -5.12 -0.77 18.01
C SER A 626 -6.25 -1.10 18.99
N THR A 627 -6.97 -2.19 18.76
CA THR A 627 -8.00 -2.69 19.68
C THR A 627 -7.35 -3.39 20.87
N VAL A 628 -7.86 -3.12 22.08
CA VAL A 628 -7.38 -3.71 23.34
C VAL A 628 -8.53 -4.26 24.17
N THR A 629 -8.29 -5.41 24.79
CA THR A 629 -9.21 -6.02 25.77
C THR A 629 -8.73 -5.68 27.17
N LEU A 630 -9.60 -5.10 27.98
CA LEU A 630 -9.32 -4.62 29.34
C LEU A 630 -10.05 -5.48 30.36
N ASN A 631 -9.30 -6.29 31.11
CA ASN A 631 -9.85 -7.03 32.25
C ASN A 631 -10.13 -6.09 33.43
N PRO A 632 -11.04 -6.43 34.36
CA PRO A 632 -11.23 -5.64 35.58
C PRO A 632 -9.90 -5.44 36.35
N GLY A 633 -9.67 -4.22 36.84
CA GLY A 633 -8.42 -3.82 37.50
C GLY A 633 -7.34 -3.34 36.53
N VAL A 634 -6.09 -3.43 36.96
CA VAL A 634 -4.93 -2.88 36.24
C VAL A 634 -4.49 -3.81 35.09
N ASN A 635 -4.37 -3.24 33.91
CA ASN A 635 -3.87 -3.86 32.69
C ASN A 635 -2.58 -3.16 32.25
N THR A 636 -1.55 -3.93 31.90
CA THR A 636 -0.33 -3.39 31.28
C THR A 636 -0.31 -3.78 29.81
N ILE A 637 -0.51 -2.82 28.93
CA ILE A 637 -0.46 -3.02 27.49
C ILE A 637 0.96 -2.73 27.01
N VAL A 638 1.58 -3.72 26.36
CA VAL A 638 2.91 -3.58 25.73
C VAL A 638 2.73 -3.73 24.22
N ARG A 639 3.04 -2.67 23.49
CA ARG A 639 2.83 -2.58 22.05
C ARG A 639 4.15 -2.24 21.37
N ARG A 640 4.65 -3.12 20.50
CA ARG A 640 5.96 -2.93 19.86
C ARG A 640 5.85 -1.94 18.68
N SER A 641 6.92 -1.20 18.42
CA SER A 641 6.96 -0.23 17.33
C SER A 641 6.81 -0.85 15.94
N ASP A 642 7.21 -2.12 15.77
CA ASP A 642 7.11 -2.90 14.53
C ASP A 642 5.70 -3.42 14.24
N GLN A 643 4.75 -3.20 15.15
CA GLN A 643 3.36 -3.56 14.97
C GLN A 643 2.46 -2.35 14.64
N SER A 644 3.03 -1.16 14.52
CA SER A 644 2.29 0.09 14.30
C SER A 644 1.30 -0.03 13.14
N SER A 645 0.06 0.43 13.34
CA SER A 645 -0.98 0.52 12.32
C SER A 645 -0.70 1.53 11.20
N VAL A 646 0.39 2.29 11.29
CA VAL A 646 0.75 3.38 10.37
C VAL A 646 1.74 2.89 9.32
N THR A 647 2.57 1.91 9.66
CA THR A 647 3.80 1.62 8.93
C THR A 647 3.83 0.27 8.24
N ILE A 648 4.76 0.13 7.29
CA ILE A 648 5.16 -1.14 6.68
C ILE A 648 6.67 -1.36 6.89
N PRO A 649 7.11 -2.62 7.09
CA PRO A 649 8.49 -3.01 7.25
C PRO A 649 9.27 -2.82 5.95
N TYR A 650 10.60 -2.81 6.07
CA TYR A 650 11.53 -2.56 4.97
C TYR A 650 11.33 -3.56 3.82
N GLU A 651 11.13 -4.83 4.13
CA GLU A 651 11.02 -5.93 3.16
C GLU A 651 9.80 -5.77 2.25
N ARG A 652 8.73 -5.12 2.76
CA ARG A 652 7.55 -4.77 1.94
C ARG A 652 7.78 -3.55 1.06
N THR A 653 8.66 -2.64 1.48
CA THR A 653 9.01 -1.44 0.70
C THR A 653 10.00 -1.76 -0.42
N PHE A 654 11.11 -2.44 -0.14
CA PHE A 654 12.26 -2.54 -1.07
C PHE A 654 12.44 -3.93 -1.70
N ARG A 655 11.34 -4.62 -1.99
CA ARG A 655 11.35 -5.99 -2.51
C ARG A 655 11.99 -6.10 -3.91
N ALA A 656 12.72 -7.20 -4.13
CA ALA A 656 13.23 -7.59 -5.45
C ALA A 656 12.13 -8.11 -6.41
N VAL A 657 12.37 -7.98 -7.72
CA VAL A 657 11.45 -8.36 -8.81
C VAL A 657 11.73 -9.79 -9.27
N GLY A 658 10.68 -10.52 -9.69
CA GLY A 658 10.80 -11.80 -10.39
C GLY A 658 9.95 -12.93 -9.80
N THR A 659 9.57 -13.90 -10.63
CA THR A 659 8.77 -15.08 -10.23
C THR A 659 9.55 -15.99 -9.26
N ALA A 660 10.87 -16.05 -9.41
CA ALA A 660 11.79 -16.82 -8.55
C ALA A 660 12.12 -16.16 -7.20
N ALA A 661 11.79 -14.86 -7.02
CA ALA A 661 12.06 -14.13 -5.78
C ALA A 661 11.03 -14.41 -4.67
N THR A 662 10.08 -15.32 -4.91
CA THR A 662 9.04 -15.71 -3.96
C THR A 662 9.62 -16.62 -2.87
N PRO A 663 9.58 -16.23 -1.58
CA PRO A 663 10.00 -17.08 -0.48
C PRO A 663 9.24 -18.41 -0.51
N LYS A 664 9.96 -19.50 -0.29
CA LYS A 664 9.38 -20.86 -0.22
C LYS A 664 8.79 -21.19 1.16
N ASP A 665 9.19 -20.44 2.19
CA ASP A 665 8.69 -20.58 3.56
C ASP A 665 7.31 -19.93 3.69
N GLU A 666 6.36 -20.61 4.35
CA GLU A 666 4.96 -20.13 4.44
C GLU A 666 4.81 -18.83 5.26
N ASN A 667 5.60 -18.64 6.31
CA ASN A 667 5.55 -17.42 7.13
C ASN A 667 6.21 -16.24 6.42
N ALA A 668 7.37 -16.45 5.80
CA ALA A 668 8.00 -15.47 4.93
C ALA A 668 7.12 -15.17 3.72
N LEU A 669 6.44 -16.16 3.15
CA LEU A 669 5.49 -15.99 2.04
C LEU A 669 4.26 -15.20 2.48
N ALA A 670 3.72 -15.43 3.68
CA ALA A 670 2.62 -14.66 4.24
C ALA A 670 3.02 -13.20 4.51
N GLN A 671 4.23 -12.95 5.02
CA GLN A 671 4.80 -11.61 5.19
C GLN A 671 5.17 -10.94 3.84
N PHE A 672 5.41 -11.75 2.80
CA PHE A 672 5.73 -11.35 1.44
C PHE A 672 4.49 -11.12 0.56
N ARG A 673 3.30 -11.58 0.99
CA ARG A 673 2.01 -11.35 0.33
C ARG A 673 1.57 -9.89 0.52
N PHE A 674 1.20 -9.27 -0.61
CA PHE A 674 1.30 -7.84 -0.97
C PHE A 674 0.36 -6.85 -0.27
N CYS A 675 0.91 -5.77 0.34
CA CYS A 675 0.35 -4.40 0.38
C CYS A 675 1.45 -3.34 0.46
N GLY A 676 1.72 -2.63 -0.65
CA GLY A 676 2.79 -1.61 -0.74
C GLY A 676 2.42 -0.21 -0.23
N CYS A 677 1.14 0.03 0.06
CA CYS A 677 0.72 1.27 0.71
C CYS A 677 1.00 1.18 2.21
N GLY A 678 1.81 2.10 2.72
CA GLY A 678 1.95 2.39 4.15
C GLY A 678 3.21 3.20 4.43
N TRP A 679 3.26 3.90 5.56
CA TRP A 679 4.41 4.74 5.88
C TRP A 679 5.66 3.86 6.12
N PRO A 680 6.86 4.24 5.66
CA PRO A 680 8.05 3.43 5.92
C PRO A 680 8.34 3.33 7.42
N GLN A 681 8.51 2.11 7.94
CA GLN A 681 8.83 1.86 9.36
C GLN A 681 10.00 2.70 9.86
N HIS A 682 11.04 2.85 9.04
CA HIS A 682 12.24 3.60 9.41
C HIS A 682 12.01 5.11 9.59
N MET A 683 10.85 5.63 9.17
CA MET A 683 10.41 7.02 9.35
C MET A 683 9.29 7.15 10.39
N LEU A 684 8.98 6.11 11.18
CA LEU A 684 7.93 6.18 12.21
C LEU A 684 8.18 7.32 13.20
N VAL A 685 9.44 7.48 13.62
CA VAL A 685 9.89 8.45 14.63
C VAL A 685 10.56 9.65 13.91
N PRO A 686 10.23 10.91 14.27
CA PRO A 686 10.97 12.08 13.78
C PRO A 686 12.47 11.96 14.07
N LYS A 687 13.32 12.61 13.27
CA LYS A 687 14.79 12.52 13.42
C LYS A 687 15.25 12.95 14.81
N GLY A 688 14.66 13.98 15.39
CA GLY A 688 15.17 14.60 16.62
C GLY A 688 16.50 15.33 16.39
N ALA A 689 17.24 15.59 17.46
CA ALA A 689 18.49 16.35 17.40
C ALA A 689 19.63 15.63 18.17
N PRO A 690 20.91 15.96 17.87
CA PRO A 690 22.04 15.50 18.68
C PRO A 690 21.99 15.97 20.14
N GLY A 691 22.91 15.46 20.97
CA GLY A 691 23.11 15.92 22.34
C GLY A 691 21.90 15.65 23.25
N PRO A 692 21.27 16.69 23.84
CA PRO A 692 20.10 16.49 24.70
C PRO A 692 18.90 15.92 23.93
N GLY A 693 18.83 16.10 22.61
CA GLY A 693 17.70 15.72 21.78
C GLY A 693 16.60 16.78 21.74
N VAL A 694 15.43 16.41 21.21
CA VAL A 694 14.21 17.24 21.19
C VAL A 694 13.13 16.61 22.05
N GLN A 695 12.41 17.43 22.82
CA GLN A 695 11.32 16.98 23.69
C GLN A 695 10.00 16.94 22.93
N PHE A 696 9.29 15.83 23.08
CA PHE A 696 7.96 15.60 22.54
C PHE A 696 7.01 15.20 23.67
N ASP A 697 5.73 15.48 23.50
CA ASP A 697 4.67 14.84 24.27
C ASP A 697 4.22 13.58 23.52
N ILE A 698 4.34 12.43 24.17
CA ILE A 698 3.60 11.23 23.77
C ILE A 698 2.25 11.25 24.47
N PHE A 699 1.20 10.94 23.73
CA PHE A 699 -0.18 10.93 24.21
C PHE A 699 -0.80 9.57 23.92
N ALA A 700 -1.51 9.01 24.89
CA ALA A 700 -2.33 7.82 24.75
C ALA A 700 -3.76 8.12 25.14
N MET A 701 -4.69 7.63 24.34
CA MET A 701 -6.13 7.62 24.63
C MET A 701 -6.66 6.20 24.48
N VAL A 702 -7.53 5.78 25.38
CA VAL A 702 -8.35 4.58 25.19
C VAL A 702 -9.80 5.00 24.98
N SER A 703 -10.27 4.96 23.74
CA SER A 703 -11.67 5.26 23.41
C SER A 703 -12.57 4.02 23.51
N ASP A 704 -13.87 4.23 23.68
CA ASP A 704 -14.87 3.17 23.77
C ASP A 704 -15.04 2.47 22.41
N PHE A 705 -14.65 1.19 22.34
CA PHE A 705 -14.69 0.42 21.10
C PHE A 705 -16.09 0.34 20.50
N SER A 706 -17.15 0.38 21.32
CA SER A 706 -18.53 0.34 20.82
C SER A 706 -18.92 1.56 19.98
N GLN A 707 -18.21 2.67 20.15
CA GLN A 707 -18.40 3.90 19.37
C GLN A 707 -17.42 4.00 18.18
N ASP A 708 -16.35 3.21 18.19
CA ASP A 708 -15.28 3.23 17.19
C ASP A 708 -15.46 2.15 16.12
N THR A 709 -16.04 1.00 16.48
CA THR A 709 -16.20 -0.13 15.56
C THR A 709 -17.14 0.20 14.38
N VAL A 710 -16.77 -0.30 13.20
CA VAL A 710 -17.62 -0.32 12.01
C VAL A 710 -18.37 -1.65 11.84
N ASN A 711 -18.37 -2.51 12.89
CA ASN A 711 -18.98 -3.84 12.91
C ASN A 711 -18.50 -4.75 11.77
N GLN A 712 -17.21 -4.67 11.44
CA GLN A 712 -16.55 -5.57 10.50
C GLN A 712 -15.43 -6.33 11.21
N GLU A 713 -15.31 -7.62 10.96
CA GLU A 713 -14.19 -8.41 11.46
C GLU A 713 -12.98 -8.25 10.53
N PHE A 714 -11.82 -7.97 11.14
CA PHE A 714 -10.53 -8.10 10.48
C PHE A 714 -9.47 -8.48 11.50
N ASP A 715 -8.50 -9.28 11.07
CA ASP A 715 -7.32 -9.57 11.87
C ASP A 715 -6.24 -8.52 11.52
N PRO A 716 -5.83 -7.66 12.47
CA PRO A 716 -4.76 -6.69 12.24
C PRO A 716 -3.39 -7.34 12.01
N ASN A 717 -3.22 -8.62 12.38
CA ASN A 717 -2.00 -9.38 12.12
C ASN A 717 -2.05 -10.15 10.80
N ALA A 718 -3.22 -10.19 10.13
CA ALA A 718 -3.28 -10.77 8.80
C ALA A 718 -2.44 -9.91 7.83
N PRO A 719 -1.78 -10.53 6.84
CA PRO A 719 -1.06 -9.82 5.80
C PRO A 719 -1.94 -8.70 5.24
N CYS A 720 -1.39 -7.51 5.04
CA CYS A 720 -2.04 -6.27 4.57
C CYS A 720 -2.82 -5.39 5.54
N ASN A 721 -3.15 -5.84 6.74
CA ASN A 721 -4.07 -5.09 7.59
C ASN A 721 -3.36 -4.16 8.59
N ASP A 722 -2.04 -4.06 8.50
CA ASP A 722 -1.17 -3.43 9.49
C ASP A 722 -0.77 -1.98 9.15
N SER A 723 -1.22 -1.42 8.03
CA SER A 723 -0.98 -0.02 7.64
C SER A 723 -2.27 0.77 7.41
N HIS A 724 -3.36 0.32 8.06
CA HIS A 724 -4.70 0.82 7.80
C HIS A 724 -4.91 2.30 8.14
N SER A 725 -4.04 2.91 8.95
CA SER A 725 -4.16 4.33 9.31
C SER A 725 -4.10 5.26 8.10
N PHE A 726 -3.18 4.99 7.15
CA PHE A 726 -3.04 5.80 5.93
C PHE A 726 -3.59 5.12 4.70
N CYS A 727 -3.85 3.81 4.74
CA CYS A 727 -4.18 3.01 3.57
C CYS A 727 -5.53 2.30 3.66
N GLY A 728 -6.26 2.48 4.77
CA GLY A 728 -7.51 1.76 5.03
C GLY A 728 -7.32 0.25 4.98
N LEU A 729 -8.41 -0.47 4.71
CA LEU A 729 -8.38 -1.92 4.48
C LEU A 729 -8.82 -2.20 3.04
N ARG A 730 -8.09 -3.09 2.36
CA ARG A 730 -8.43 -3.49 0.99
C ARG A 730 -9.83 -4.10 0.94
N ASP A 731 -10.67 -3.60 0.03
CA ASP A 731 -12.06 -4.03 -0.20
C ASP A 731 -12.97 -4.01 1.05
N LYS A 732 -12.61 -3.22 2.06
CA LYS A 732 -13.31 -3.12 3.35
C LYS A 732 -13.52 -1.65 3.74
N LEU A 733 -14.32 -1.41 4.77
CA LEU A 733 -14.46 -0.08 5.35
C LEU A 733 -13.16 0.32 6.07
N TYR A 734 -12.93 1.62 6.20
CA TYR A 734 -11.91 2.12 7.13
C TYR A 734 -12.25 1.62 8.55
N PRO A 735 -11.31 0.97 9.26
CA PRO A 735 -11.65 0.17 10.45
C PRO A 735 -11.96 0.97 11.72
N ASP A 736 -12.21 2.27 11.60
CA ASP A 736 -12.56 3.17 12.68
C ASP A 736 -13.62 4.17 12.22
N LYS A 737 -14.77 4.18 12.90
CA LYS A 737 -15.91 5.05 12.63
C LYS A 737 -15.61 6.52 12.95
N ARG A 738 -14.63 6.80 13.81
CA ARG A 738 -14.24 8.17 14.16
C ARG A 738 -13.64 8.88 12.94
N ALA A 739 -13.68 10.21 12.98
CA ALA A 739 -12.97 11.03 11.99
C ALA A 739 -11.47 10.70 12.03
N MET A 740 -10.85 10.60 10.86
CA MET A 740 -9.41 10.37 10.79
C MET A 740 -8.68 11.57 11.40
N GLY A 741 -7.81 11.33 12.38
CA GLY A 741 -7.21 12.37 13.22
C GLY A 741 -7.83 12.54 14.60
N TYR A 742 -8.89 11.79 14.94
CA TYR A 742 -9.50 11.82 16.27
C TYR A 742 -8.49 11.46 17.38
N PRO A 743 -8.39 12.24 18.47
CA PRO A 743 -9.31 13.32 18.87
C PRO A 743 -8.82 14.75 18.50
N PHE A 744 -7.79 14.87 17.67
CA PHE A 744 -7.09 16.14 17.39
C PHE A 744 -7.47 16.81 16.06
N ASP A 745 -8.35 16.21 15.26
CA ASP A 745 -8.78 16.80 13.99
C ASP A 745 -9.58 18.09 14.19
N ARG A 746 -10.35 18.20 15.29
CA ARG A 746 -11.19 19.38 15.61
C ARG A 746 -10.55 20.38 16.56
N SER A 747 -11.03 21.61 16.48
CA SER A 747 -10.70 22.65 17.45
C SER A 747 -11.21 22.29 18.86
N THR A 748 -10.59 22.88 19.88
CA THR A 748 -11.03 22.77 21.27
C THR A 748 -11.64 24.08 21.77
N PRO A 749 -12.51 24.04 22.79
CA PRO A 749 -13.04 25.27 23.40
C PRO A 749 -11.90 26.16 23.92
N ALA A 750 -12.11 27.48 23.92
CA ALA A 750 -11.10 28.44 24.37
C ALA A 750 -10.66 28.26 25.83
N THR A 751 -11.45 27.55 26.64
CA THR A 751 -11.11 27.18 28.02
C THR A 751 -10.01 26.10 28.12
N ILE A 752 -9.72 25.40 27.02
CA ILE A 752 -8.67 24.38 26.96
C ILE A 752 -7.41 25.03 26.38
N ALA A 753 -6.54 25.53 27.26
CA ALA A 753 -5.34 26.28 26.89
C ALA A 753 -4.09 25.40 26.76
N THR A 754 -4.04 24.30 27.52
CA THR A 754 -2.91 23.36 27.56
C THR A 754 -3.36 21.93 27.24
N LEU A 755 -2.41 21.07 26.86
CA LEU A 755 -2.65 19.63 26.72
C LEU A 755 -3.20 19.02 28.03
N GLN A 756 -2.74 19.52 29.18
CA GLN A 756 -3.23 19.05 30.47
C GLN A 756 -4.68 19.44 30.72
N ASP A 757 -5.14 20.61 30.26
CA ASP A 757 -6.56 21.00 30.35
C ASP A 757 -7.43 20.07 29.50
N PHE A 758 -6.93 19.60 28.36
CA PHE A 758 -7.63 18.65 27.50
C PHE A 758 -7.72 17.25 28.14
N ILE A 759 -6.65 16.82 28.82
CA ILE A 759 -6.55 15.50 29.45
C ILE A 759 -7.33 15.42 30.77
N SER A 760 -7.26 16.44 31.61
CA SER A 760 -7.77 16.41 32.99
C SER A 760 -9.25 15.97 33.13
N PRO A 761 -10.19 16.37 32.25
CA PRO A 761 -11.59 15.91 32.33
C PRO A 761 -11.81 14.50 31.74
N ASN A 762 -10.79 13.87 31.15
CA ASN A 762 -10.87 12.60 30.43
C ASN A 762 -9.91 11.58 31.05
N SER A 763 -10.37 10.79 32.03
CA SER A 763 -9.54 9.80 32.75
C SER A 763 -8.89 8.77 31.83
N ASN A 764 -9.50 8.51 30.68
CA ASN A 764 -9.03 7.59 29.64
C ASN A 764 -7.93 8.17 28.73
N MET A 765 -7.36 9.32 29.08
CA MET A 765 -6.26 9.96 28.37
C MET A 765 -5.06 10.18 29.29
N LYS A 766 -3.85 10.06 28.75
CA LYS A 766 -2.62 10.40 29.45
C LYS A 766 -1.54 10.88 28.49
N SER A 767 -0.72 11.83 28.93
CA SER A 767 0.50 12.20 28.23
C SER A 767 1.73 11.97 29.10
N ASN A 768 2.89 11.91 28.44
CA ASN A 768 4.19 11.89 29.07
C ASN A 768 5.21 12.59 28.16
N THR A 769 6.30 13.10 28.72
CA THR A 769 7.39 13.68 27.93
C THR A 769 8.37 12.59 27.50
N VAL A 770 8.69 12.57 26.21
CA VAL A 770 9.72 11.70 25.62
C VAL A 770 10.81 12.52 24.97
N GLN A 771 12.04 12.01 25.02
CA GLN A 771 13.21 12.64 24.44
C GLN A 771 13.63 11.87 23.18
N ILE A 772 13.67 12.54 22.02
CA ILE A 772 14.15 11.95 20.78
C ILE A 772 15.58 12.43 20.52
N LYS A 773 16.54 11.50 20.49
CA LYS A 773 17.96 11.80 20.31
C LYS A 773 18.49 11.19 19.02
N PHE A 774 19.08 12.05 18.19
CA PHE A 774 19.74 11.67 16.95
C PHE A 774 21.22 11.36 17.18
N SER A 775 21.65 10.17 16.77
CA SER A 775 23.06 9.76 16.75
C SER A 775 23.56 9.83 15.31
N ASN A 776 24.55 10.70 15.04
CA ASN A 776 25.12 10.87 13.70
C ASN A 776 26.11 9.75 13.37
N THR A 777 25.60 8.52 13.32
CA THR A 777 26.34 7.29 13.04
C THR A 777 25.61 6.51 11.97
N VAL A 778 26.35 5.97 11.01
CA VAL A 778 25.79 5.11 9.95
C VAL A 778 25.96 3.65 10.36
N ILE A 779 24.85 2.91 10.41
CA ILE A 779 24.81 1.48 10.72
C ILE A 779 24.38 0.74 9.46
N ALA A 780 25.12 -0.29 9.04
CA ALA A 780 24.69 -1.13 7.92
C ALA A 780 23.51 -2.02 8.35
N ARG A 781 22.51 -2.18 7.48
CA ARG A 781 21.47 -3.19 7.66
C ARG A 781 22.10 -4.57 7.45
N THR A 782 22.09 -5.39 8.49
CA THR A 782 22.58 -6.79 8.49
C THR A 782 21.54 -7.75 7.99
#